data_AF-A0AA39QCX4-F1
#
_entry.id   AF-A0AA39QCX4-F1
#
_cell.length_a   1.000
_cell.length_b   1.000
_cell.length_c   1.000
_cell.angle_alpha   90.00
_cell.angle_beta   90.00
_cell.angle_gamma   90.00
#
_symmetry.space_group_name_H-M   'P 1'
#
loop_
_entity.id
_entity.type
_entity.pdbx_description
1 polymer ?
#
loop_
_entity_poly.entity_id
_entity_poly.type
_entity_poly.pdbx_seq_one_letter_code
_entity_poly.pdbx_strand_id
1 'polypeptide(L)'
;MLNVEDIEERDGVRLSWNVWPSSRIEATRTVVPISALYTPLKIREDLPPVVYEPVACKAPCRAILNPYCSIDIRGKLWICPFCLSRNAFPPHYKDISNTNLPPELLPKYTTIEYTLARMTQRPIFLFVVDTCLDEDDLKALRDALVVSLSLIPPYALVGLITYGTMTQVHEIGYSECSKSFVFRGGKEYQPKQIQDMLGLSSQNRAAPRPGQPMPPQSFGASRFLLPVEECEFQLTGILESLTRDPWPVANDKRALRCTGVALSVAVGLLETTYPNTGARIMLFAGGPCTEGPGMVVSNELKEPIRSHHDIDRDSVKHFKRATKFYEGLAKRVSNNGHAVDLFAGCLDQVGLLEMKSLPNSTNGVIVLSDGFATSIFKQSFLRIFNKDDQGNLQMGFNATFDVQTTKELKVSGLIGHAISAGKKSACVGETEIGIGQTSAWKINTLTPHTSTAVYFEVVTPAGQPLQPGSRGLIQFVTHYQHASGTQRLRVTTIARNFAEAGSPSIAAAFDQEAAAVLMARIAVFKAEIDDSPDVLRWLDRMLIRLCQKFADYRKEDPTSFRLTDNFSIYPQFMFHLRRSQFLQVFNNSPDESAFYRHILNEEDVNNSLIMIQPTLMSYTFDTPPQPVLLDSVSIKHDVVLLLDTFFHILIFHGELVAQWRKQGYQEQEGYENFKELLEQPVQDAQELLVDRFPIPRYIVCDQGGSQARFLLSKLNPSTTHMSQSMYGQASGAGAGQAIFTDDVSLQVFMEHLKRLAVGAQTN
;
A
#
# COMPACT_ATOMS: atom_id res chain seq x y z
N MET A 1 -7.34 -26.38 14.31
CA MET A 1 -7.68 -25.04 13.78
C MET A 1 -7.11 -25.00 12.37
N LEU A 2 -7.80 -24.42 11.38
CA LEU A 2 -7.19 -24.26 10.04
C LEU A 2 -5.95 -23.37 10.21
N ASN A 3 -4.84 -23.70 9.55
CA ASN A 3 -3.67 -22.85 9.52
C ASN A 3 -4.07 -21.49 8.90
N VAL A 4 -3.59 -20.39 9.50
CA VAL A 4 -3.93 -19.03 9.03
C VAL A 4 -3.32 -18.75 7.66
N GLU A 5 -2.17 -19.36 7.35
CA GLU A 5 -1.51 -19.29 6.04
C GLU A 5 -2.35 -19.96 4.95
N ASP A 6 -2.89 -21.17 5.19
CA ASP A 6 -3.77 -21.85 4.23
C ASP A 6 -5.03 -21.01 3.92
N ILE A 7 -5.54 -20.27 4.91
CA ILE A 7 -6.68 -19.37 4.74
C ILE A 7 -6.27 -18.16 3.90
N GLU A 8 -5.11 -17.58 4.15
CA GLU A 8 -4.58 -16.45 3.38
C GLU A 8 -4.28 -16.83 1.93
N GLU A 9 -3.70 -18.00 1.69
CA GLU A 9 -3.46 -18.51 0.34
C GLU A 9 -4.78 -18.74 -0.41
N ARG A 10 -5.79 -19.32 0.26
CA ARG A 10 -7.10 -19.58 -0.36
C ARG A 10 -7.91 -18.30 -0.58
N ASP A 11 -8.06 -17.48 0.46
CA ASP A 11 -9.05 -16.40 0.49
C ASP A 11 -8.44 -15.00 0.43
N GLY A 12 -7.11 -14.87 0.52
CA GLY A 12 -6.45 -13.56 0.62
C GLY A 12 -6.84 -12.80 1.89
N VAL A 13 -7.18 -13.50 2.98
CA VAL A 13 -7.65 -12.89 4.23
C VAL A 13 -6.83 -13.37 5.43
N ARG A 14 -6.35 -12.42 6.24
CA ARG A 14 -5.84 -12.64 7.60
C ARG A 14 -6.70 -11.86 8.60
N LEU A 15 -7.09 -12.51 9.70
CA LEU A 15 -7.96 -11.91 10.73
C LEU A 15 -7.21 -11.75 12.04
N SER A 16 -7.42 -10.65 12.76
CA SER A 16 -6.91 -10.50 14.14
C SER A 16 -7.43 -11.59 15.09
N TRP A 17 -8.69 -11.99 14.92
CA TRP A 17 -9.34 -13.04 15.69
C TRP A 17 -10.07 -14.03 14.76
N ASN A 18 -9.72 -15.31 14.84
CA ASN A 18 -10.39 -16.39 14.10
C ASN A 18 -11.54 -17.06 14.88
N VAL A 19 -11.83 -16.60 16.10
CA VAL A 19 -13.04 -16.92 16.85
C VAL A 19 -13.52 -15.62 17.49
N TRP A 20 -14.81 -15.32 17.38
CA TRP A 20 -15.34 -14.02 17.76
C TRP A 20 -16.09 -14.07 19.09
N PRO A 21 -15.90 -13.09 19.98
CA PRO A 21 -16.73 -12.97 21.17
C PRO A 21 -18.20 -12.76 20.80
N SER A 22 -19.11 -13.43 21.49
CA SER A 22 -20.55 -13.41 21.18
C SER A 22 -21.28 -12.14 21.61
N SER A 23 -20.63 -11.24 22.35
CA SER A 23 -21.25 -10.00 22.87
C SER A 23 -20.35 -8.78 22.70
N ARG A 24 -20.97 -7.60 22.53
CA ARG A 24 -20.28 -6.31 22.39
C ARG A 24 -19.30 -6.03 23.53
N ILE A 25 -19.72 -6.28 24.78
CA ILE A 25 -18.88 -6.03 25.97
C ILE A 25 -17.61 -6.88 25.94
N GLU A 26 -17.73 -8.16 25.58
CA GLU A 26 -16.55 -9.02 25.52
C GLU A 26 -15.66 -8.66 24.33
N ALA A 27 -16.23 -8.28 23.18
CA ALA A 27 -15.47 -7.75 22.04
C ALA A 27 -14.65 -6.50 22.40
N THR A 28 -15.18 -5.57 23.19
CA THR A 28 -14.38 -4.43 23.68
C THR A 28 -13.26 -4.87 24.61
N ARG A 29 -13.46 -5.94 25.39
CA ARG A 29 -12.46 -6.46 26.34
C ARG A 29 -11.33 -7.24 25.67
N THR A 30 -11.46 -7.66 24.41
CA THR A 30 -10.35 -8.26 23.66
C THR A 30 -9.32 -7.23 23.19
N VAL A 31 -9.61 -5.94 23.34
CA VAL A 31 -8.73 -4.78 23.05
C VAL A 31 -8.42 -4.59 21.57
N VAL A 32 -7.81 -5.58 20.92
CA VAL A 32 -7.63 -5.58 19.47
C VAL A 32 -9.00 -5.82 18.83
N PRO A 33 -9.46 -4.94 17.91
CA PRO A 33 -10.75 -5.10 17.25
C PRO A 33 -10.77 -6.36 16.39
N ILE A 34 -11.97 -6.88 16.11
CA ILE A 34 -12.13 -7.87 15.03
C ILE A 34 -11.86 -7.14 13.73
N SER A 35 -10.86 -7.59 12.99
CA SER A 35 -10.42 -6.93 11.77
C SER A 35 -9.83 -7.93 10.80
N ALA A 36 -9.87 -7.58 9.52
CA ALA A 36 -9.38 -8.38 8.41
C ALA A 36 -8.39 -7.56 7.59
N LEU A 37 -7.20 -8.09 7.34
CA LEU A 37 -6.40 -7.67 6.20
C LEU A 37 -6.84 -8.50 5.00
N TYR A 38 -7.28 -7.85 3.93
CA TYR A 38 -7.83 -8.50 2.74
C TYR A 38 -7.14 -8.02 1.47
N THR A 39 -6.69 -8.97 0.65
CA THR A 39 -6.03 -8.76 -0.63
C THR A 39 -7.00 -9.16 -1.77
N PRO A 40 -7.75 -8.20 -2.36
CA PRO A 40 -8.87 -8.51 -3.25
C PRO A 40 -8.47 -9.28 -4.51
N LEU A 41 -7.27 -9.04 -5.03
CA LEU A 41 -6.76 -9.64 -6.26
C LEU A 41 -5.64 -10.67 -5.99
N LYS A 42 -5.59 -11.30 -4.82
CA LYS A 42 -4.63 -12.39 -4.54
C LYS A 42 -4.66 -13.42 -5.68
N ILE A 43 -3.51 -13.80 -6.23
CA ILE A 43 -3.49 -14.71 -7.39
C ILE A 43 -3.95 -16.12 -6.95
N ARG A 44 -4.79 -16.76 -7.77
CA ARG A 44 -5.32 -18.12 -7.56
C ARG A 44 -5.25 -18.91 -8.86
N GLU A 45 -4.07 -19.42 -9.17
CA GLU A 45 -3.82 -20.18 -10.42
C GLU A 45 -4.71 -21.42 -10.54
N ASP A 46 -5.06 -22.03 -9.40
CA ASP A 46 -5.88 -23.24 -9.35
C ASP A 46 -7.38 -22.99 -9.62
N LEU A 47 -7.84 -21.74 -9.61
CA LEU A 47 -9.24 -21.34 -9.81
C LEU A 47 -9.35 -20.16 -10.79
N PRO A 48 -9.33 -20.40 -12.11
CA PRO A 48 -9.51 -19.34 -13.09
C PRO A 48 -10.93 -18.74 -13.04
N PRO A 49 -11.12 -17.51 -13.58
CA PRO A 49 -12.42 -16.84 -13.56
C PRO A 49 -13.50 -17.63 -14.31
N VAL A 50 -14.70 -17.67 -13.74
CA VAL A 50 -15.86 -18.29 -14.40
C VAL A 50 -16.58 -17.29 -15.32
N VAL A 51 -17.09 -17.75 -16.45
CA VAL A 51 -17.66 -16.87 -17.50
C VAL A 51 -19.18 -16.92 -17.50
N TYR A 52 -19.78 -16.46 -16.40
CA TYR A 52 -21.24 -16.31 -16.27
C TYR A 52 -21.59 -15.28 -15.18
N GLU A 53 -22.85 -14.86 -15.16
CA GLU A 53 -23.34 -13.87 -14.20
C GLU A 53 -23.53 -14.48 -12.79
N PRO A 54 -23.12 -13.78 -11.73
CA PRO A 54 -23.25 -14.25 -10.35
C PRO A 54 -24.71 -14.27 -9.90
N VAL A 55 -25.07 -15.26 -9.08
CA VAL A 55 -26.42 -15.34 -8.49
C VAL A 55 -26.50 -14.48 -7.23
N ALA A 56 -27.27 -13.39 -7.29
CA ALA A 56 -27.43 -12.48 -6.16
C ALA A 56 -28.75 -12.71 -5.39
N CYS A 57 -28.70 -12.50 -4.08
CA CYS A 57 -29.87 -12.45 -3.20
C CYS A 57 -30.76 -11.25 -3.58
N LYS A 58 -32.06 -11.38 -3.33
CA LYS A 58 -33.02 -10.27 -3.50
C LYS A 58 -32.61 -9.02 -2.72
N ALA A 59 -32.93 -7.86 -3.27
CA ALA A 59 -32.78 -6.58 -2.60
C ALA A 59 -33.64 -6.54 -1.30
N PRO A 60 -33.18 -5.85 -0.24
CA PRO A 60 -32.00 -4.97 -0.20
C PRO A 60 -30.66 -5.68 0.09
N CYS A 61 -30.64 -7.00 0.33
CA CYS A 61 -29.43 -7.71 0.75
C CYS A 61 -28.34 -7.77 -0.33
N ARG A 62 -28.67 -8.25 -1.54
CA ARG A 62 -27.72 -8.36 -2.67
C ARG A 62 -26.44 -9.19 -2.39
N ALA A 63 -26.38 -9.99 -1.33
CA ALA A 63 -25.30 -10.97 -1.13
C ALA A 63 -25.22 -11.95 -2.30
N ILE A 64 -24.02 -12.34 -2.70
CA ILE A 64 -23.80 -13.33 -3.76
C ILE A 64 -23.89 -14.74 -3.18
N LEU A 65 -24.46 -15.66 -3.97
CA LEU A 65 -24.49 -17.09 -3.69
C LEU A 65 -23.08 -17.60 -3.38
N ASN A 66 -22.95 -18.40 -2.33
CA ASN A 66 -21.66 -18.83 -1.79
C ASN A 66 -21.82 -20.18 -1.07
N PRO A 67 -20.71 -20.85 -0.69
CA PRO A 67 -20.76 -22.20 -0.12
C PRO A 67 -21.48 -22.33 1.22
N TYR A 68 -21.78 -21.20 1.90
CA TYR A 68 -22.50 -21.19 3.18
C TYR A 68 -24.01 -21.00 3.02
N CYS A 69 -24.52 -20.90 1.79
CA CYS A 69 -25.96 -20.87 1.52
C CYS A 69 -26.58 -22.25 1.72
N SER A 70 -27.67 -22.33 2.49
CA SER A 70 -28.46 -23.57 2.58
C SER A 70 -29.29 -23.75 1.31
N ILE A 71 -29.19 -24.91 0.67
CA ILE A 71 -29.89 -25.20 -0.59
C ILE A 71 -31.03 -26.21 -0.38
N ASP A 72 -32.17 -25.95 -1.02
CA ASP A 72 -33.27 -26.89 -1.18
C ASP A 72 -33.34 -27.30 -2.65
N ILE A 73 -32.79 -28.47 -2.95
CA ILE A 73 -32.71 -29.01 -4.31
C ILE A 73 -34.09 -29.40 -4.84
N ARG A 74 -35.01 -29.85 -3.97
CA ARG A 74 -36.36 -30.26 -4.37
C ARG A 74 -37.20 -29.03 -4.74
N GLY A 75 -37.14 -28.00 -3.89
CA GLY A 75 -37.80 -26.72 -4.12
C GLY A 75 -37.11 -25.84 -5.16
N LYS A 76 -35.87 -26.15 -5.54
CA LYS A 76 -34.99 -25.32 -6.38
C LYS A 76 -34.83 -23.91 -5.77
N LEU A 77 -34.63 -23.87 -4.45
CA LEU A 77 -34.46 -22.65 -3.66
C LEU A 77 -33.11 -22.66 -2.94
N TRP A 78 -32.64 -21.49 -2.56
CA TRP A 78 -31.52 -21.30 -1.64
C TRP A 78 -31.84 -20.23 -0.60
N ILE A 79 -31.23 -20.34 0.57
CA ILE A 79 -31.41 -19.44 1.70
C ILE A 79 -30.13 -18.64 1.86
N CYS A 80 -30.25 -17.31 1.78
CA CYS A 80 -29.11 -16.42 1.96
C CYS A 80 -28.68 -16.40 3.43
N PRO A 81 -27.40 -16.65 3.79
CA PRO A 81 -26.96 -16.70 5.18
C PRO A 81 -26.91 -15.32 5.86
N PHE A 82 -26.93 -14.24 5.08
CA PHE A 82 -26.86 -12.86 5.59
C PHE A 82 -28.22 -12.31 6.03
N CYS A 83 -29.27 -12.55 5.24
CA CYS A 83 -30.62 -12.03 5.51
C CYS A 83 -31.70 -13.11 5.73
N LEU A 84 -31.32 -14.39 5.62
CA LEU A 84 -32.19 -15.56 5.79
C LEU A 84 -33.38 -15.62 4.80
N SER A 85 -33.37 -14.80 3.74
CA SER A 85 -34.40 -14.82 2.71
C SER A 85 -34.28 -16.05 1.82
N ARG A 86 -35.43 -16.59 1.39
CA ARG A 86 -35.53 -17.66 0.40
C ARG A 86 -35.50 -17.07 -1.01
N ASN A 87 -34.60 -17.57 -1.84
CA ASN A 87 -34.36 -17.14 -3.20
C ASN A 87 -34.54 -18.33 -4.14
N ALA A 88 -35.14 -18.11 -5.31
CA ALA A 88 -35.21 -19.14 -6.34
C ALA A 88 -33.88 -19.19 -7.11
N PHE A 89 -33.47 -20.38 -7.52
CA PHE A 89 -32.36 -20.50 -8.47
C PHE A 89 -32.77 -19.94 -9.85
N PRO A 90 -31.83 -19.34 -10.59
CA PRO A 90 -32.09 -18.88 -11.95
C PRO A 90 -32.30 -20.06 -12.92
N PRO A 91 -32.92 -19.84 -14.09
CA PRO A 91 -33.26 -20.92 -15.03
C PRO A 91 -32.07 -21.77 -15.48
N HIS A 92 -30.86 -21.22 -15.56
CA HIS A 92 -29.65 -21.96 -15.94
C HIS A 92 -29.19 -22.98 -14.87
N TYR A 93 -29.73 -22.93 -13.65
CA TYR A 93 -29.52 -23.92 -12.58
C TYR A 93 -30.70 -24.89 -12.43
N LYS A 94 -31.53 -25.05 -13.47
CA LYS A 94 -32.66 -26.00 -13.46
C LYS A 94 -32.22 -27.42 -13.11
N ASP A 95 -31.06 -27.85 -13.58
CA ASP A 95 -30.53 -29.22 -13.41
C ASP A 95 -29.67 -29.41 -12.14
N ILE A 96 -29.73 -28.46 -11.18
CA ILE A 96 -29.01 -28.55 -9.91
C ILE A 96 -29.38 -29.82 -9.15
N SER A 97 -28.39 -30.55 -8.66
CA SER A 97 -28.55 -31.76 -7.83
C SER A 97 -27.35 -31.94 -6.89
N ASN A 98 -27.39 -32.91 -5.98
CA ASN A 98 -26.28 -33.16 -5.04
C ASN A 98 -24.95 -33.50 -5.73
N THR A 99 -25.01 -34.04 -6.95
CA THR A 99 -23.84 -34.40 -7.76
C THR A 99 -23.53 -33.38 -8.86
N ASN A 100 -24.38 -32.36 -9.01
CA ASN A 100 -24.25 -31.30 -10.01
C ASN A 100 -24.51 -29.95 -9.35
N LEU A 101 -23.55 -29.53 -8.52
CA LEU A 101 -23.57 -28.22 -7.87
C LEU A 101 -22.74 -27.23 -8.70
N PRO A 102 -23.22 -25.98 -8.85
CA PRO A 102 -22.42 -24.93 -9.46
C PRO A 102 -21.15 -24.63 -8.62
N PRO A 103 -20.05 -24.19 -9.25
CA PRO A 103 -18.78 -23.93 -8.59
C PRO A 103 -18.89 -23.10 -7.31
N GLU A 104 -19.67 -22.01 -7.30
CA GLU A 104 -19.80 -21.11 -6.14
C GLU A 104 -20.46 -21.73 -4.90
N LEU A 105 -21.02 -22.94 -5.00
CA LEU A 105 -21.54 -23.69 -3.86
C LEU A 105 -20.55 -24.74 -3.33
N LEU A 106 -19.46 -24.99 -4.05
CA LEU A 106 -18.45 -25.96 -3.65
C LEU A 106 -17.54 -25.35 -2.57
N PRO A 107 -17.19 -26.09 -1.50
CA PRO A 107 -16.35 -25.57 -0.41
C PRO A 107 -14.98 -25.01 -0.82
N LYS A 108 -14.44 -25.45 -1.97
CA LYS A 108 -13.17 -24.93 -2.52
C LYS A 108 -13.29 -23.49 -3.04
N TYR A 109 -14.50 -23.06 -3.40
CA TYR A 109 -14.81 -21.76 -4.03
C TYR A 109 -15.37 -20.75 -3.01
N THR A 110 -14.80 -20.72 -1.80
CA THR A 110 -15.05 -19.61 -0.86
C THR A 110 -14.60 -18.28 -1.45
N THR A 111 -13.60 -18.32 -2.32
CA THR A 111 -13.17 -17.23 -3.19
C THR A 111 -13.36 -17.62 -4.65
N ILE A 112 -14.07 -16.80 -5.41
CA ILE A 112 -14.37 -17.02 -6.83
C ILE A 112 -14.37 -15.68 -7.58
N GLU A 113 -13.95 -15.70 -8.84
CA GLU A 113 -14.00 -14.55 -9.74
C GLU A 113 -14.91 -14.83 -10.93
N TYR A 114 -15.78 -13.89 -11.26
CA TYR A 114 -16.70 -13.93 -12.39
C TYR A 114 -16.24 -12.95 -13.46
N THR A 115 -16.23 -13.38 -14.72
CA THR A 115 -16.14 -12.48 -15.88
C THR A 115 -17.54 -12.17 -16.36
N LEU A 116 -17.92 -10.89 -16.26
CA LEU A 116 -19.27 -10.43 -16.59
C LEU A 116 -19.40 -10.15 -18.09
N ALA A 117 -20.62 -10.23 -18.63
CA ALA A 117 -20.85 -10.01 -20.06
C ALA A 117 -20.58 -8.55 -20.51
N ARG A 118 -20.44 -7.62 -19.57
CA ARG A 118 -20.25 -6.19 -19.85
C ARG A 118 -18.81 -5.89 -20.25
N MET A 119 -18.61 -5.51 -21.51
CA MET A 119 -17.37 -4.92 -21.99
C MET A 119 -17.13 -3.53 -21.38
N THR A 120 -15.87 -3.15 -21.32
CA THR A 120 -15.42 -1.90 -20.68
C THR A 120 -14.55 -1.10 -21.64
N GLN A 121 -14.32 0.16 -21.31
CA GLN A 121 -13.41 1.00 -22.08
C GLN A 121 -11.96 0.52 -21.95
N ARG A 122 -11.10 0.94 -22.87
CA ARG A 122 -9.67 0.64 -22.82
C ARG A 122 -9.02 1.33 -21.61
N PRO A 123 -8.02 0.72 -20.95
CA PRO A 123 -7.26 1.42 -19.92
C PRO A 123 -6.53 2.62 -20.53
N ILE A 124 -6.32 3.67 -19.74
CA ILE A 124 -5.71 4.92 -20.17
C ILE A 124 -4.46 5.21 -19.33
N PHE A 125 -3.35 5.54 -19.97
CA PHE A 125 -2.10 5.95 -19.32
C PHE A 125 -1.71 7.36 -19.79
N LEU A 126 -1.76 8.32 -18.87
CA LEU A 126 -1.42 9.71 -19.15
C LEU A 126 -0.10 10.06 -18.45
N PHE A 127 0.97 10.18 -19.22
CA PHE A 127 2.28 10.59 -18.71
C PHE A 127 2.30 12.10 -18.47
N VAL A 128 2.71 12.51 -17.27
CA VAL A 128 2.87 13.91 -16.87
C VAL A 128 4.33 14.12 -16.46
N VAL A 129 5.11 14.65 -17.40
CA VAL A 129 6.59 14.59 -17.38
C VAL A 129 7.18 15.96 -17.10
N ASP A 130 7.99 16.03 -16.07
CA ASP A 130 8.74 17.22 -15.70
C ASP A 130 9.99 17.40 -16.57
N THR A 131 10.17 18.59 -17.14
CA THR A 131 11.32 18.95 -17.97
C THR A 131 12.32 19.84 -17.24
N CYS A 132 12.06 20.24 -15.99
CA CYS A 132 13.01 20.97 -15.14
C CYS A 132 13.99 20.00 -14.45
N LEU A 133 14.66 19.18 -15.25
CA LEU A 133 15.62 18.15 -14.85
C LEU A 133 17.01 18.47 -15.39
N ASP A 134 18.04 17.81 -14.87
CA ASP A 134 19.35 17.75 -15.51
C ASP A 134 19.34 16.78 -16.70
N GLU A 135 20.25 16.97 -17.65
CA GLU A 135 20.25 16.24 -18.93
C GLU A 135 20.32 14.72 -18.74
N ASP A 136 21.14 14.24 -17.80
CA ASP A 136 21.32 12.81 -17.56
C ASP A 136 20.05 12.16 -16.99
N ASP A 137 19.38 12.82 -16.04
CA ASP A 137 18.11 12.35 -15.47
C ASP A 137 16.97 12.44 -16.49
N LEU A 138 16.89 13.53 -17.27
CA LEU A 138 15.89 13.66 -18.32
C LEU A 138 16.09 12.59 -19.40
N LYS A 139 17.33 12.30 -19.78
CA LYS A 139 17.66 11.19 -20.69
C LYS A 139 17.22 9.85 -20.11
N ALA A 140 17.58 9.56 -18.87
CA ALA A 140 17.18 8.30 -18.23
C ALA A 140 15.66 8.15 -18.11
N LEU A 141 14.94 9.25 -17.85
CA LEU A 141 13.48 9.28 -17.83
C LEU A 141 12.90 9.01 -19.22
N ARG A 142 13.40 9.67 -20.28
CA ARG A 142 12.99 9.40 -21.67
C ARG A 142 13.16 7.93 -22.02
N ASP A 143 14.33 7.36 -21.75
CA ASP A 143 14.63 5.96 -22.04
C ASP A 143 13.63 5.03 -21.34
N ALA A 144 13.33 5.28 -20.06
CA ALA A 144 12.36 4.50 -19.30
C ALA A 144 10.93 4.62 -19.85
N LEU A 145 10.50 5.83 -20.23
CA LEU A 145 9.19 6.08 -20.82
C LEU A 145 9.03 5.37 -22.17
N VAL A 146 10.04 5.44 -23.04
CA VAL A 146 10.04 4.75 -24.34
C VAL A 146 9.94 3.23 -24.14
N VAL A 147 10.73 2.65 -23.22
CA VAL A 147 10.64 1.22 -22.90
C VAL A 147 9.24 0.85 -22.40
N SER A 148 8.61 1.69 -21.56
CA SER A 148 7.28 1.41 -21.04
C SER A 148 6.18 1.32 -22.10
N LEU A 149 6.31 2.05 -23.22
CA LEU A 149 5.34 1.99 -24.33
C LEU A 149 5.20 0.57 -24.89
N SER A 150 6.32 -0.17 -24.97
CA SER A 150 6.33 -1.56 -25.43
C SER A 150 5.68 -2.55 -24.44
N LEU A 151 5.57 -2.17 -23.17
CA LEU A 151 4.95 -2.98 -22.13
C LEU A 151 3.45 -2.74 -22.04
N ILE A 152 2.98 -1.54 -22.39
CA ILE A 152 1.56 -1.17 -22.40
C ILE A 152 0.81 -1.98 -23.49
N PRO A 153 -0.41 -2.48 -23.21
CA PRO A 153 -1.20 -3.18 -24.22
C PRO A 153 -1.44 -2.31 -25.47
N PRO A 154 -1.31 -2.85 -26.70
CA PRO A 154 -1.41 -2.08 -27.95
C PRO A 154 -2.70 -1.27 -28.09
N TYR A 155 -3.82 -1.79 -27.55
CA TYR A 155 -5.13 -1.16 -27.59
C TYR A 155 -5.34 -0.07 -26.53
N ALA A 156 -4.48 0.04 -25.51
CA ALA A 156 -4.63 1.00 -24.42
C ALA A 156 -4.41 2.43 -24.92
N LEU A 157 -5.13 3.39 -24.34
CA LEU A 157 -4.97 4.79 -24.72
C LEU A 157 -3.78 5.40 -23.98
N VAL A 158 -2.92 6.13 -24.70
CA VAL A 158 -1.80 6.87 -24.14
C VAL A 158 -1.90 8.35 -24.44
N GLY A 159 -1.45 9.17 -23.50
CA GLY A 159 -1.36 10.62 -23.63
C GLY A 159 -0.08 11.16 -22.99
N LEU A 160 0.32 12.36 -23.41
CA LEU A 160 1.52 13.03 -22.89
C LEU A 160 1.22 14.49 -22.54
N ILE A 161 1.59 14.85 -21.32
CA ILE A 161 1.70 16.22 -20.82
C ILE A 161 3.15 16.41 -20.39
N THR A 162 3.81 17.45 -20.87
CA THR A 162 5.12 17.86 -20.34
C THR A 162 4.98 19.17 -19.59
N TYR A 163 5.80 19.40 -18.58
CA TYR A 163 5.74 20.64 -17.81
C TYR A 163 7.08 21.08 -17.26
N GLY A 164 7.22 22.39 -17.10
CA GLY A 164 8.32 23.06 -16.41
C GLY A 164 7.79 24.37 -15.86
N THR A 165 8.25 25.49 -16.41
CA THR A 165 7.65 26.81 -16.15
C THR A 165 6.22 26.90 -16.70
N MET A 166 5.93 26.18 -17.78
CA MET A 166 4.62 26.08 -18.42
C MET A 166 4.18 24.62 -18.50
N THR A 167 2.87 24.36 -18.63
CA THR A 167 2.32 23.02 -18.90
C THR A 167 1.97 22.90 -20.38
N GLN A 168 2.37 21.81 -21.03
CA GLN A 168 2.14 21.53 -22.45
C GLN A 168 1.37 20.22 -22.63
N VAL A 169 0.20 20.28 -23.26
CA VAL A 169 -0.61 19.09 -23.61
C VAL A 169 -0.34 18.74 -25.07
N HIS A 170 0.24 17.57 -25.33
CA HIS A 170 0.64 17.16 -26.68
C HIS A 170 -0.53 16.60 -27.48
N GLU A 171 -0.73 17.10 -28.70
CA GLU A 171 -1.72 16.60 -29.66
C GLU A 171 -1.11 15.49 -30.51
N ILE A 172 -1.10 14.27 -29.96
CA ILE A 172 -0.45 13.10 -30.57
C ILE A 172 -1.11 12.72 -31.91
N GLY A 173 -2.40 12.96 -32.09
CA GLY A 173 -3.12 12.59 -33.32
C GLY A 173 -2.79 13.45 -34.55
N TYR A 174 -1.91 14.45 -34.43
CA TYR A 174 -1.54 15.33 -35.53
C TYR A 174 -0.16 14.98 -36.08
N SER A 175 -0.11 14.35 -37.25
CA SER A 175 1.11 13.75 -37.80
C SER A 175 1.99 14.69 -38.63
N GLU A 176 1.52 15.90 -38.95
CA GLU A 176 2.28 16.84 -39.81
C GLU A 176 3.48 17.47 -39.07
N CYS A 177 3.31 17.78 -37.78
CA CYS A 177 4.39 18.22 -36.91
C CYS A 177 4.02 18.01 -35.44
N SER A 178 4.99 18.14 -34.52
CA SER A 178 4.72 18.11 -33.09
C SER A 178 3.94 19.37 -32.68
N LYS A 179 2.72 19.19 -32.17
CA LYS A 179 1.82 20.26 -31.76
C LYS A 179 1.42 20.08 -30.30
N SER A 180 1.46 21.16 -29.53
CA SER A 180 1.08 21.15 -28.11
C SER A 180 0.30 22.40 -27.71
N PHE A 181 -0.61 22.26 -26.74
CA PHE A 181 -1.34 23.37 -26.12
C PHE A 181 -0.66 23.81 -24.83
N VAL A 182 -0.36 25.10 -24.71
CA VAL A 182 0.42 25.64 -23.58
C VAL A 182 -0.47 26.36 -22.57
N PHE A 183 -0.40 25.94 -21.32
CA PHE A 183 -1.04 26.55 -20.16
C PHE A 183 0.00 27.24 -19.29
N ARG A 184 -0.35 28.42 -18.75
CA ARG A 184 0.55 29.22 -17.90
C ARG A 184 0.66 28.60 -16.51
N GLY A 185 1.88 28.35 -16.04
CA GLY A 185 2.13 27.70 -14.74
C GLY A 185 1.63 28.48 -13.52
N GLY A 186 1.67 29.82 -13.56
CA GLY A 186 1.18 30.65 -12.46
C GLY A 186 -0.35 30.81 -12.36
N LYS A 187 -1.14 30.21 -13.25
CA LYS A 187 -2.60 30.39 -13.31
C LYS A 187 -3.36 29.13 -12.90
N GLU A 188 -4.40 29.29 -12.08
CA GLU A 188 -5.36 28.23 -11.82
C GLU A 188 -6.42 28.16 -12.93
N TYR A 189 -6.68 26.95 -13.42
CA TYR A 189 -7.65 26.67 -14.49
C TYR A 189 -8.79 25.82 -13.96
N GLN A 190 -10.02 26.24 -14.27
CA GLN A 190 -11.21 25.46 -13.96
C GLN A 190 -11.44 24.35 -15.01
N PRO A 191 -12.07 23.22 -14.66
CA PRO A 191 -12.36 22.12 -15.58
C PRO A 191 -12.96 22.56 -16.91
N LYS A 192 -13.97 23.44 -16.85
CA LYS A 192 -14.65 23.96 -18.03
C LYS A 192 -13.72 24.78 -18.93
N GLN A 193 -12.80 25.54 -18.35
CA GLN A 193 -11.81 26.30 -19.11
C GLN A 193 -10.84 25.37 -19.84
N ILE A 194 -10.40 24.28 -19.19
CA ILE A 194 -9.53 23.27 -19.80
C ILE A 194 -10.27 22.57 -20.95
N GLN A 195 -11.53 22.18 -20.73
CA GLN A 195 -12.41 21.61 -21.75
C GLN A 195 -12.52 22.50 -22.98
N ASP A 196 -12.78 23.79 -22.78
CA ASP A 196 -13.02 24.74 -23.87
C ASP A 196 -11.71 25.06 -24.61
N MET A 197 -10.59 25.24 -23.89
CA MET A 197 -9.27 25.52 -24.50
C MET A 197 -8.74 24.35 -25.33
N LEU A 198 -8.97 23.10 -24.89
CA LEU A 198 -8.57 21.90 -25.62
C LEU A 198 -9.59 21.46 -26.69
N GLY A 199 -10.77 22.11 -26.74
CA GLY A 199 -11.84 21.74 -27.66
C GLY A 199 -12.38 20.33 -27.42
N LEU A 200 -12.53 19.91 -26.16
CA LEU A 200 -12.96 18.56 -25.78
C LEU A 200 -14.48 18.38 -25.84
N SER A 201 -15.26 19.46 -25.93
CA SER A 201 -16.72 19.37 -25.96
C SER A 201 -17.24 18.92 -27.33
N SER A 202 -18.17 17.97 -27.35
CA SER A 202 -18.92 17.58 -28.56
C SER A 202 -20.12 18.50 -28.86
N GLN A 203 -20.46 19.42 -27.95
CA GLN A 203 -21.74 20.15 -27.95
C GLN A 203 -21.76 21.49 -28.72
N ASN A 204 -20.62 22.06 -29.14
CA ASN A 204 -20.61 23.25 -30.01
C ASN A 204 -20.89 22.91 -31.49
N ARG A 205 -21.93 22.12 -31.73
CA ARG A 205 -22.49 21.92 -33.08
C ARG A 205 -23.37 23.11 -33.42
N ALA A 206 -22.82 24.12 -34.09
CA ALA A 206 -23.65 24.87 -35.03
C ALA A 206 -24.10 23.89 -36.12
N ALA A 207 -25.41 23.79 -36.37
CA ALA A 207 -25.92 22.98 -37.47
C ALA A 207 -25.19 23.38 -38.77
N PRO A 208 -24.69 22.43 -39.58
CA PRO A 208 -23.98 22.78 -40.80
C PRO A 208 -24.92 23.57 -41.71
N ARG A 209 -24.47 24.75 -42.15
CA ARG A 209 -25.15 25.49 -43.22
C ARG A 209 -25.02 24.67 -44.51
N PRO A 210 -26.11 24.47 -45.28
CA PRO A 210 -26.04 23.70 -46.51
C PRO A 210 -25.08 24.37 -47.50
N GLY A 211 -24.07 23.62 -47.97
CA GLY A 211 -23.18 24.04 -49.06
C GLY A 211 -21.71 24.34 -48.73
N GLN A 212 -21.25 24.19 -47.48
CA GLN A 212 -19.81 24.27 -47.17
C GLN A 212 -19.18 22.89 -46.92
N PRO A 213 -18.02 22.59 -47.52
CA PRO A 213 -17.25 21.40 -47.18
C PRO A 213 -16.76 21.51 -45.72
N MET A 214 -17.05 20.50 -44.90
CA MET A 214 -16.50 20.42 -43.54
C MET A 214 -14.99 20.20 -43.64
N PRO A 215 -14.15 20.98 -42.94
CA PRO A 215 -12.75 20.62 -42.77
C PRO A 215 -12.66 19.31 -41.97
N PRO A 216 -11.76 18.38 -42.32
CA PRO A 216 -11.48 17.19 -41.52
C PRO A 216 -10.62 17.59 -40.32
N GLN A 217 -11.18 18.32 -39.37
CA GLN A 217 -10.54 18.51 -38.07
C GLN A 217 -11.08 17.42 -37.14
N SER A 218 -10.21 16.49 -36.74
CA SER A 218 -10.49 15.60 -35.61
C SER A 218 -10.81 16.51 -34.42
N PHE A 219 -11.99 16.42 -33.82
CA PHE A 219 -12.38 17.20 -32.65
C PHE A 219 -12.68 16.23 -31.52
N GLY A 220 -12.23 16.55 -30.30
CA GLY A 220 -12.43 15.72 -29.12
C GLY A 220 -11.16 15.08 -28.55
N ALA A 221 -11.36 14.18 -27.59
CA ALA A 221 -10.30 13.57 -26.77
C ALA A 221 -9.34 12.67 -27.56
N SER A 222 -9.83 12.07 -28.66
CA SER A 222 -9.10 11.13 -29.51
C SER A 222 -7.87 11.71 -30.22
N ARG A 223 -7.62 13.02 -30.08
CA ARG A 223 -6.38 13.66 -30.55
C ARG A 223 -5.28 13.70 -29.52
N PHE A 224 -5.64 13.66 -28.24
CA PHE A 224 -4.72 13.73 -27.11
C PHE A 224 -4.46 12.35 -26.51
N LEU A 225 -5.42 11.43 -26.71
CA LEU A 225 -5.41 10.08 -26.18
C LEU A 225 -5.66 9.11 -27.34
N LEU A 226 -4.61 8.40 -27.77
CA LEU A 226 -4.66 7.44 -28.88
C LEU A 226 -4.21 6.05 -28.42
N PRO A 227 -4.68 4.97 -29.08
CA PRO A 227 -4.14 3.64 -28.87
C PRO A 227 -2.61 3.61 -29.10
N VAL A 228 -1.87 2.87 -28.29
CA VAL A 228 -0.41 2.74 -28.44
C VAL A 228 -0.06 2.30 -29.85
N GLU A 229 -0.74 1.29 -30.39
CA GLU A 229 -0.48 0.76 -31.74
C GLU A 229 -0.65 1.80 -32.87
N GLU A 230 -1.44 2.84 -32.64
CA GLU A 230 -1.67 3.90 -33.62
C GLU A 230 -0.65 5.04 -33.52
N CYS A 231 0.01 5.21 -32.37
CA CYS A 231 0.83 6.39 -32.10
C CYS A 231 2.25 6.10 -31.56
N GLU A 232 2.64 4.83 -31.41
CA GLU A 232 3.93 4.42 -30.82
C GLU A 232 5.13 5.15 -31.44
N PHE A 233 5.22 5.18 -32.77
CA PHE A 233 6.31 5.84 -33.48
C PHE A 233 6.34 7.35 -33.21
N GLN A 234 5.19 8.01 -33.30
CA GLN A 234 5.09 9.46 -33.09
C GLN A 234 5.40 9.83 -31.64
N LEU A 235 4.85 9.09 -30.68
CA LEU A 235 5.06 9.35 -29.26
C LEU A 235 6.51 9.09 -28.86
N THR A 236 7.13 8.03 -29.39
CA THR A 236 8.57 7.76 -29.20
C THR A 236 9.41 8.91 -29.72
N GLY A 237 9.13 9.40 -30.94
CA GLY A 237 9.83 10.56 -31.51
C GLY A 237 9.67 11.83 -30.66
N ILE A 238 8.47 12.09 -30.12
CA ILE A 238 8.24 13.22 -29.20
C ILE A 238 9.09 13.03 -27.93
N LEU A 239 9.03 11.85 -27.29
CA LEU A 239 9.77 11.54 -26.07
C LEU A 239 11.28 11.68 -26.27
N GLU A 240 11.85 11.09 -27.33
CA GLU A 240 13.27 11.18 -27.66
C GLU A 240 13.71 12.63 -27.90
N SER A 241 12.84 13.45 -28.48
CA SER A 241 13.11 14.87 -28.74
C SER A 241 12.95 15.80 -27.51
N LEU A 242 12.46 15.30 -26.37
CA LEU A 242 12.27 16.13 -25.18
C LEU A 242 13.61 16.72 -24.69
N THR A 243 13.60 18.03 -24.47
CA THR A 243 14.71 18.79 -23.93
C THR A 243 14.34 19.40 -22.58
N ARG A 244 15.34 19.93 -21.87
CA ARG A 244 15.12 20.66 -20.62
C ARG A 244 14.19 21.86 -20.83
N ASP A 245 13.50 22.24 -19.76
CA ASP A 245 12.72 23.47 -19.74
C ASP A 245 13.63 24.65 -20.17
N PRO A 246 13.25 25.43 -21.19
CA PRO A 246 14.15 26.38 -21.83
C PRO A 246 14.41 27.64 -20.99
N TRP A 247 13.75 27.79 -19.84
CA TRP A 247 13.83 28.97 -19.00
C TRP A 247 15.11 28.92 -18.13
N PRO A 248 15.94 29.97 -18.18
CA PRO A 248 17.18 30.00 -17.40
C PRO A 248 16.90 30.07 -15.89
N VAL A 249 17.68 29.33 -15.12
CA VAL A 249 17.61 29.31 -13.65
C VAL A 249 18.83 30.03 -13.08
N ALA A 250 18.60 31.06 -12.26
CA ALA A 250 19.67 31.78 -11.58
C ALA A 250 20.31 30.91 -10.49
N ASN A 251 21.59 31.13 -10.18
CA ASN A 251 22.35 30.31 -9.22
C ASN A 251 21.77 30.24 -7.81
N ASP A 252 21.05 31.28 -7.39
CA ASP A 252 20.38 31.40 -6.08
C ASP A 252 18.91 30.95 -6.11
N LYS A 253 18.47 30.34 -7.21
CA LYS A 253 17.08 29.95 -7.44
C LYS A 253 16.93 28.48 -7.83
N ARG A 254 15.77 27.94 -7.49
CA ARG A 254 15.22 26.69 -8.04
C ARG A 254 14.56 26.99 -9.39
N ALA A 255 14.44 25.96 -10.23
CA ALA A 255 13.62 26.04 -11.43
C ALA A 255 12.16 26.37 -11.09
N LEU A 256 11.48 27.07 -12.00
CA LEU A 256 10.04 27.32 -11.89
C LEU A 256 9.29 26.07 -12.36
N ARG A 257 8.55 25.44 -11.46
CA ARG A 257 7.94 24.14 -11.66
C ARG A 257 6.45 24.22 -11.31
N CYS A 258 5.61 24.10 -12.33
CA CYS A 258 4.15 24.25 -12.19
C CYS A 258 3.39 22.92 -12.05
N THR A 259 3.91 22.00 -11.22
CA THR A 259 3.38 20.65 -11.00
C THR A 259 1.87 20.62 -10.74
N GLY A 260 1.36 21.54 -9.91
CA GLY A 260 -0.07 21.58 -9.59
C GLY A 260 -0.96 21.96 -10.78
N VAL A 261 -0.48 22.81 -11.71
CA VAL A 261 -1.20 23.10 -12.96
C VAL A 261 -1.17 21.90 -13.89
N ALA A 262 -0.01 21.24 -14.04
CA ALA A 262 0.12 20.05 -14.86
C ALA A 262 -0.86 18.95 -14.44
N LEU A 263 -0.94 18.67 -13.14
CA LEU A 263 -1.91 17.74 -12.57
C LEU A 263 -3.37 18.20 -12.75
N SER A 264 -3.67 19.48 -12.52
CA SER A 264 -5.04 20.01 -12.71
C SER A 264 -5.51 19.89 -14.16
N VAL A 265 -4.62 20.14 -15.12
CA VAL A 265 -4.88 19.96 -16.56
C VAL A 265 -5.07 18.49 -16.91
N ALA A 266 -4.23 17.60 -16.39
CA ALA A 266 -4.35 16.14 -16.58
C ALA A 266 -5.69 15.60 -16.05
N VAL A 267 -6.05 15.98 -14.82
CA VAL A 267 -7.34 15.62 -14.20
C VAL A 267 -8.50 16.21 -15.02
N GLY A 268 -8.41 17.47 -15.43
CA GLY A 268 -9.43 18.16 -16.24
C GLY A 268 -9.65 17.51 -17.60
N LEU A 269 -8.57 17.05 -18.26
CA LEU A 269 -8.63 16.31 -19.52
C LEU A 269 -9.41 15.01 -19.33
N LEU A 270 -9.03 14.17 -18.36
CA LEU A 270 -9.63 12.86 -18.17
C LEU A 270 -11.05 12.92 -17.61
N GLU A 271 -11.34 13.80 -16.64
CA GLU A 271 -12.69 13.90 -16.05
C GLU A 271 -13.74 14.36 -17.07
N THR A 272 -13.31 15.15 -18.06
CA THR A 272 -14.19 15.66 -19.11
C THR A 272 -14.45 14.62 -20.20
N THR A 273 -13.51 13.72 -20.44
CA THR A 273 -13.48 12.86 -21.64
C THR A 273 -13.77 11.41 -21.32
N TYR A 274 -13.23 10.88 -20.22
CA TYR A 274 -13.36 9.48 -19.80
C TYR A 274 -13.74 9.34 -18.32
N PRO A 275 -14.81 9.99 -17.82
CA PRO A 275 -15.25 9.80 -16.45
C PRO A 275 -15.71 8.34 -16.22
N ASN A 276 -15.46 7.82 -15.02
CA ASN A 276 -15.78 6.46 -14.59
C ASN A 276 -15.17 5.34 -15.45
N THR A 277 -13.97 5.60 -15.98
CA THR A 277 -13.17 4.64 -16.75
C THR A 277 -11.81 4.48 -16.07
N GLY A 278 -11.24 3.27 -16.10
CA GLY A 278 -9.89 3.03 -15.59
C GLY A 278 -8.83 3.87 -16.31
N ALA A 279 -8.18 4.78 -15.58
CA ALA A 279 -7.09 5.61 -16.10
C ALA A 279 -6.04 5.84 -15.01
N ARG A 280 -4.76 5.97 -15.42
CA ARG A 280 -3.63 6.35 -14.57
C ARG A 280 -2.98 7.63 -15.08
N ILE A 281 -2.89 8.62 -14.20
CA ILE A 281 -2.08 9.83 -14.38
C ILE A 281 -0.73 9.57 -13.72
N MET A 282 0.33 9.46 -14.51
CA MET A 282 1.67 9.12 -14.04
C MET A 282 2.52 10.37 -13.99
N LEU A 283 2.73 10.92 -12.78
CA LEU A 283 3.52 12.12 -12.57
C LEU A 283 4.99 11.75 -12.32
N PHE A 284 5.88 12.29 -13.14
CA PHE A 284 7.33 12.19 -12.94
C PHE A 284 7.84 13.54 -12.49
N ALA A 285 8.18 13.70 -11.22
CA ALA A 285 8.59 14.97 -10.62
C ALA A 285 10.09 14.96 -10.26
N GLY A 286 10.80 15.97 -10.76
CA GLY A 286 12.24 16.19 -10.54
C GLY A 286 12.57 17.15 -9.40
N GLY A 287 11.57 17.57 -8.62
CA GLY A 287 11.71 18.59 -7.58
C GLY A 287 10.35 19.12 -7.13
N PRO A 288 10.34 20.05 -6.15
CA PRO A 288 9.10 20.57 -5.59
C PRO A 288 8.38 21.51 -6.56
N CYS A 289 7.06 21.61 -6.43
CA CYS A 289 6.25 22.63 -7.12
C CYS A 289 6.65 24.02 -6.58
N THR A 290 7.17 24.90 -7.44
CA THR A 290 7.69 26.23 -7.06
C THR A 290 6.90 27.38 -7.67
N GLU A 291 5.93 27.09 -8.55
CA GLU A 291 5.06 28.09 -9.15
C GLU A 291 3.60 27.61 -9.23
N GLY A 292 2.67 28.54 -9.02
CA GLY A 292 1.25 28.30 -9.22
C GLY A 292 0.53 27.60 -8.06
N PRO A 293 -0.70 27.12 -8.28
CA PRO A 293 -1.44 26.31 -7.31
C PRO A 293 -0.66 25.05 -6.93
N GLY A 294 -0.73 24.66 -5.66
CA GLY A 294 0.03 23.49 -5.16
C GLY A 294 1.52 23.76 -4.89
N MET A 295 1.96 25.02 -4.90
CA MET A 295 3.35 25.41 -4.57
C MET A 295 3.75 24.92 -3.16
N VAL A 296 4.87 24.22 -3.08
CA VAL A 296 5.43 23.57 -1.87
C VAL A 296 6.48 24.47 -1.21
N VAL A 297 7.28 25.15 -2.02
CA VAL A 297 8.34 26.08 -1.61
C VAL A 297 8.49 27.15 -2.69
N SER A 298 8.96 28.36 -2.35
CA SER A 298 9.30 29.34 -3.39
C SER A 298 10.52 28.91 -4.21
N ASN A 299 10.76 29.61 -5.31
CA ASN A 299 11.94 29.41 -6.13
C ASN A 299 13.23 29.95 -5.48
N GLU A 300 13.21 30.59 -4.31
CA GLU A 300 14.41 31.16 -3.69
C GLU A 300 15.13 30.09 -2.84
N LEU A 301 16.40 29.76 -3.14
CA LEU A 301 17.14 28.71 -2.42
C LEU A 301 17.36 29.03 -0.92
N LYS A 302 17.38 30.32 -0.56
CA LYS A 302 17.44 30.77 0.84
C LYS A 302 16.23 30.35 1.67
N GLU A 303 15.11 30.04 1.03
CA GLU A 303 13.95 29.45 1.69
C GLU A 303 14.10 27.93 1.68
N PRO A 304 14.28 27.28 2.84
CA PRO A 304 14.39 25.83 2.91
C PRO A 304 13.04 25.18 2.62
N ILE A 305 13.07 23.94 2.14
CA ILE A 305 11.87 23.09 2.09
C ILE A 305 11.53 22.70 3.53
N ARG A 306 10.24 22.71 3.87
CA ARG A 306 9.74 22.36 5.21
C ARG A 306 10.28 21.01 5.72
N SER A 307 10.57 20.98 7.02
CA SER A 307 10.84 19.78 7.81
C SER A 307 9.65 19.43 8.72
N HIS A 308 9.68 18.27 9.39
CA HIS A 308 8.69 17.93 10.44
C HIS A 308 8.67 18.98 11.55
N HIS A 309 9.83 19.48 11.95
CA HIS A 309 9.96 20.51 12.98
C HIS A 309 9.28 21.83 12.59
N ASP A 310 9.37 22.22 11.31
CA ASP A 310 8.68 23.42 10.81
C ASP A 310 7.16 23.23 10.83
N ILE A 311 6.68 22.02 10.51
CA ILE A 311 5.25 21.68 10.52
C ILE A 311 4.72 21.72 11.96
N ASP A 312 5.42 21.07 12.90
CA ASP A 312 5.04 20.99 14.31
C ASP A 312 4.99 22.37 14.98
N ARG A 313 5.89 23.29 14.58
CA ARG A 313 5.92 24.69 15.07
C ARG A 313 4.99 25.63 14.30
N ASP A 314 4.24 25.12 13.33
CA ASP A 314 3.40 25.89 12.41
C ASP A 314 4.16 27.01 11.69
N SER A 315 5.45 26.84 11.43
CA SER A 315 6.30 27.76 10.66
C SER A 315 6.31 27.46 9.15
N VAL A 316 5.22 26.90 8.65
CA VAL A 316 5.07 26.45 7.25
C VAL A 316 4.19 27.39 6.42
N LYS A 317 4.79 28.17 5.52
CA LYS A 317 4.07 29.17 4.71
C LYS A 317 3.14 28.58 3.64
N HIS A 318 3.53 27.45 3.05
CA HIS A 318 2.89 26.92 1.85
C HIS A 318 2.06 25.65 2.10
N PHE A 319 2.47 24.85 3.08
CA PHE A 319 1.96 23.51 3.37
C PHE A 319 0.43 23.42 3.35
N LYS A 320 -0.27 24.16 4.22
CA LYS A 320 -1.74 24.07 4.35
C LYS A 320 -2.48 24.39 3.05
N ARG A 321 -1.98 25.36 2.26
CA ARG A 321 -2.61 25.75 0.98
C ARG A 321 -2.35 24.70 -0.11
N ALA A 322 -1.14 24.15 -0.16
CA ALA A 322 -0.77 23.11 -1.11
C ALA A 322 -1.51 21.79 -0.83
N THR A 323 -1.53 21.34 0.42
CA THR A 323 -2.29 20.15 0.84
C THR A 323 -3.76 20.25 0.44
N LYS A 324 -4.42 21.37 0.76
CA LYS A 324 -5.84 21.58 0.39
C LYS A 324 -6.06 21.56 -1.12
N PHE A 325 -5.11 22.08 -1.90
CA PHE A 325 -5.20 22.07 -3.36
C PHE A 325 -5.13 20.62 -3.90
N TYR A 326 -4.15 19.84 -3.47
CA TYR A 326 -4.00 18.46 -3.91
C TYR A 326 -5.12 17.54 -3.40
N GLU A 327 -5.65 17.76 -2.19
CA GLU A 327 -6.86 17.09 -1.70
C GLU A 327 -8.08 17.37 -2.60
N GLY A 328 -8.21 18.60 -3.09
CA GLY A 328 -9.24 18.98 -4.06
C GLY A 328 -9.12 18.22 -5.38
N LEU A 329 -7.89 18.04 -5.88
CA LEU A 329 -7.61 17.21 -7.06
C LEU A 329 -7.86 15.73 -6.77
N ALA A 330 -7.41 15.21 -5.62
CA ALA A 330 -7.62 13.83 -5.17
C ALA A 330 -9.09 13.46 -5.14
N LYS A 331 -9.95 14.36 -4.63
CA LYS A 331 -11.40 14.17 -4.65
C LYS A 331 -11.96 14.11 -6.08
N ARG A 332 -11.49 14.94 -7.00
CA ARG A 332 -11.95 14.92 -8.40
C ARG A 332 -11.51 13.63 -9.10
N VAL A 333 -10.25 13.25 -8.96
CA VAL A 333 -9.67 12.10 -9.67
C VAL A 333 -10.26 10.77 -9.16
N SER A 334 -10.40 10.62 -7.84
CA SER A 334 -10.96 9.41 -7.20
C SER A 334 -12.43 9.22 -7.57
N ASN A 335 -13.27 10.27 -7.51
CA ASN A 335 -14.67 10.17 -7.89
C ASN A 335 -14.85 9.80 -9.37
N ASN A 336 -13.96 10.24 -10.26
CA ASN A 336 -14.01 9.93 -11.68
C ASN A 336 -13.42 8.55 -12.06
N GLY A 337 -12.94 7.74 -11.11
CA GLY A 337 -12.44 6.39 -11.46
C GLY A 337 -11.00 6.35 -11.96
N HIS A 338 -10.27 7.46 -11.82
CA HIS A 338 -8.87 7.59 -12.23
C HIS A 338 -7.93 7.45 -11.03
N ALA A 339 -6.69 7.05 -11.27
CA ALA A 339 -5.63 7.00 -10.27
C ALA A 339 -4.47 7.95 -10.62
N VAL A 340 -3.70 8.34 -9.61
CA VAL A 340 -2.53 9.19 -9.75
C VAL A 340 -1.33 8.50 -9.13
N ASP A 341 -0.33 8.25 -9.96
CA ASP A 341 0.95 7.68 -9.58
C ASP A 341 1.99 8.81 -9.44
N LEU A 342 2.82 8.75 -8.39
CA LEU A 342 3.88 9.73 -8.11
C LEU A 342 5.26 9.07 -8.20
N PHE A 343 6.05 9.44 -9.20
CA PHE A 343 7.45 9.05 -9.36
C PHE A 343 8.33 10.25 -9.06
N ALA A 344 9.01 10.23 -7.92
CA ALA A 344 9.95 11.25 -7.51
C ALA A 344 11.38 10.80 -7.87
N GLY A 345 12.06 11.60 -8.69
CA GLY A 345 13.47 11.44 -9.03
C GLY A 345 14.22 12.71 -8.64
N CYS A 346 14.53 12.86 -7.35
CA CYS A 346 15.15 14.07 -6.82
C CYS A 346 15.99 13.74 -5.58
N LEU A 347 17.11 14.45 -5.40
CA LEU A 347 17.97 14.34 -4.22
C LEU A 347 17.36 14.97 -2.96
N ASP A 348 16.37 15.83 -3.12
CA ASP A 348 15.65 16.53 -2.05
C ASP A 348 14.14 16.30 -2.20
N GLN A 349 13.35 16.85 -1.29
CA GLN A 349 11.91 16.66 -1.23
C GLN A 349 11.17 17.27 -2.43
N VAL A 350 10.14 16.58 -2.93
CA VAL A 350 9.31 17.02 -4.07
C VAL A 350 7.92 17.51 -3.66
N GLY A 351 7.55 17.36 -2.39
CA GLY A 351 6.21 17.67 -1.89
C GLY A 351 5.28 16.45 -1.87
N LEU A 352 5.82 15.25 -1.66
CA LEU A 352 5.02 14.03 -1.49
C LEU A 352 4.06 14.18 -0.31
N LEU A 353 4.45 14.84 0.78
CA LEU A 353 3.54 15.04 1.92
C LEU A 353 2.26 15.79 1.52
N GLU A 354 2.36 16.85 0.72
CA GLU A 354 1.22 17.62 0.23
C GLU A 354 0.43 16.85 -0.85
N MET A 355 1.12 16.06 -1.67
CA MET A 355 0.53 15.32 -2.78
C MET A 355 -0.02 13.94 -2.39
N LYS A 356 0.31 13.39 -1.22
CA LYS A 356 -0.03 12.00 -0.81
C LYS A 356 -1.50 11.64 -0.93
N SER A 357 -2.40 12.63 -0.82
CA SER A 357 -3.83 12.41 -0.95
C SER A 357 -4.22 11.89 -2.35
N LEU A 358 -3.45 12.23 -3.39
CA LEU A 358 -3.66 11.76 -4.77
C LEU A 358 -3.53 10.23 -4.89
N PRO A 359 -2.39 9.61 -4.56
CA PRO A 359 -2.27 8.15 -4.57
C PRO A 359 -3.08 7.51 -3.43
N ASN A 360 -3.09 8.07 -2.21
CA ASN A 360 -3.82 7.45 -1.08
C ASN A 360 -5.33 7.36 -1.32
N SER A 361 -5.94 8.28 -2.06
CA SER A 361 -7.38 8.23 -2.36
C SER A 361 -7.71 7.34 -3.56
N THR A 362 -6.70 6.94 -4.34
CA THR A 362 -6.91 6.27 -5.63
C THR A 362 -6.22 4.91 -5.74
N ASN A 363 -5.42 4.55 -4.74
CA ASN A 363 -4.50 3.41 -4.79
C ASN A 363 -3.56 3.49 -6.01
N GLY A 364 -3.07 4.71 -6.27
CA GLY A 364 -1.94 4.94 -7.16
C GLY A 364 -0.63 4.75 -6.41
N VAL A 365 0.48 4.61 -7.14
CA VAL A 365 1.77 4.25 -6.54
C VAL A 365 2.57 5.48 -6.09
N ILE A 366 3.46 5.31 -5.12
CA ILE A 366 4.54 6.26 -4.82
C ILE A 366 5.88 5.55 -4.99
N VAL A 367 6.74 6.07 -5.88
CA VAL A 367 8.13 5.66 -6.01
C VAL A 367 9.01 6.85 -5.66
N LEU A 368 9.78 6.73 -4.58
CA LEU A 368 10.74 7.74 -4.13
C LEU A 368 12.17 7.29 -4.47
N SER A 369 12.88 8.08 -5.27
CA SER A 369 14.24 7.80 -5.71
C SER A 369 15.08 9.07 -5.79
N ASP A 370 16.40 8.91 -5.64
CA ASP A 370 17.38 10.01 -5.70
C ASP A 370 17.50 10.64 -7.10
N GLY A 371 16.98 9.97 -8.14
CA GLY A 371 17.04 10.39 -9.54
C GLY A 371 16.46 9.33 -10.48
N PHE A 372 16.13 9.74 -11.70
CA PHE A 372 15.54 8.86 -12.73
C PHE A 372 16.58 7.94 -13.38
N ALA A 373 17.88 8.22 -13.21
CA ALA A 373 18.94 7.31 -13.62
C ALA A 373 19.02 6.02 -12.77
N THR A 374 18.44 6.01 -11.57
CA THR A 374 18.56 4.91 -10.60
C THR A 374 17.84 3.63 -11.01
N SER A 375 18.35 2.48 -10.57
CA SER A 375 17.66 1.19 -10.75
C SER A 375 16.33 1.14 -10.01
N ILE A 376 16.25 1.78 -8.84
CA ILE A 376 15.02 1.91 -8.03
C ILE A 376 13.89 2.46 -8.90
N PHE A 377 14.10 3.61 -9.54
CA PHE A 377 13.08 4.19 -10.42
C PHE A 377 12.80 3.29 -11.62
N LYS A 378 13.83 2.95 -12.41
CA LYS A 378 13.66 2.27 -13.70
C LYS A 378 12.92 0.93 -13.54
N GLN A 379 13.37 0.10 -12.62
CA GLN A 379 12.76 -1.21 -12.41
C GLN A 379 11.38 -1.10 -11.76
N SER A 380 11.19 -0.21 -10.77
CA SER A 380 9.86 -0.04 -10.15
C SER A 380 8.85 0.45 -11.18
N PHE A 381 9.20 1.46 -11.99
CA PHE A 381 8.30 1.99 -13.02
C PHE A 381 7.89 0.92 -14.04
N LEU A 382 8.85 0.12 -14.53
CA LEU A 382 8.55 -0.92 -15.51
C LEU A 382 7.71 -2.07 -14.92
N ARG A 383 7.91 -2.43 -13.65
CA ARG A 383 7.14 -3.50 -12.96
C ARG A 383 5.66 -3.21 -12.82
N ILE A 384 5.26 -1.94 -12.87
CA ILE A 384 3.84 -1.58 -12.91
C ILE A 384 3.16 -2.25 -14.09
N PHE A 385 3.86 -2.45 -15.21
CA PHE A 385 3.33 -3.07 -16.42
C PHE A 385 3.51 -4.59 -16.47
N ASN A 386 3.77 -5.25 -15.34
CA ASN A 386 3.85 -6.70 -15.27
C ASN A 386 2.56 -7.35 -15.80
N LYS A 387 2.73 -8.45 -16.53
CA LYS A 387 1.66 -9.17 -17.21
C LYS A 387 1.40 -10.52 -16.57
N ASP A 388 0.17 -10.99 -16.67
CA ASP A 388 -0.21 -12.37 -16.36
C ASP A 388 0.22 -13.33 -17.48
N ASP A 389 0.02 -14.63 -17.27
CA ASP A 389 0.32 -15.68 -18.25
C ASP A 389 -0.46 -15.54 -19.56
N GLN A 390 -1.54 -14.74 -19.57
CA GLN A 390 -2.36 -14.44 -20.75
C GLN A 390 -1.90 -13.15 -21.46
N GLY A 391 -0.84 -12.50 -20.98
CA GLY A 391 -0.29 -11.27 -21.55
C GLY A 391 -1.07 -10.00 -21.20
N ASN A 392 -2.04 -10.06 -20.28
CA ASN A 392 -2.76 -8.88 -19.79
C ASN A 392 -2.02 -8.27 -18.60
N LEU A 393 -2.13 -6.95 -18.40
CA LEU A 393 -1.59 -6.33 -17.18
C LEU A 393 -2.25 -6.93 -15.94
N GLN A 394 -1.46 -7.18 -14.89
CA GLN A 394 -1.93 -7.78 -13.63
C GLN A 394 -2.80 -6.84 -12.78
N MET A 395 -3.04 -5.61 -13.25
CA MET A 395 -3.81 -4.60 -12.52
C MET A 395 -5.30 -4.56 -12.91
N GLY A 396 -6.14 -4.20 -11.94
CA GLY A 396 -7.55 -3.86 -12.13
C GLY A 396 -7.80 -2.37 -11.96
N PHE A 397 -8.89 -1.85 -12.52
CA PHE A 397 -9.22 -0.43 -12.47
C PHE A 397 -10.66 -0.16 -12.02
N ASN A 398 -10.91 1.08 -11.58
CA ASN A 398 -12.22 1.63 -11.24
C ASN A 398 -13.08 0.65 -10.39
N ALA A 399 -12.47 0.12 -9.34
CA ALA A 399 -13.08 -0.91 -8.53
C ALA A 399 -14.05 -0.34 -7.49
N THR A 400 -15.13 -1.07 -7.23
CA THR A 400 -15.97 -0.90 -6.04
C THR A 400 -15.78 -2.11 -5.14
N PHE A 401 -15.46 -1.86 -3.88
CA PHE A 401 -15.28 -2.87 -2.85
C PHE A 401 -16.41 -2.77 -1.82
N ASP A 402 -17.19 -3.82 -1.65
CA ASP A 402 -18.38 -3.86 -0.78
C ASP A 402 -18.27 -5.02 0.22
N VAL A 403 -18.65 -4.76 1.47
CA VAL A 403 -18.52 -5.72 2.57
C VAL A 403 -19.89 -5.96 3.21
N GLN A 404 -20.31 -7.22 3.16
CA GLN A 404 -21.55 -7.68 3.77
C GLN A 404 -21.25 -8.57 4.98
N THR A 405 -22.05 -8.43 6.03
CA THR A 405 -21.86 -9.15 7.29
C THR A 405 -23.17 -9.73 7.80
N THR A 406 -23.13 -10.80 8.59
CA THR A 406 -24.30 -11.24 9.34
C THR A 406 -24.71 -10.20 10.38
N LYS A 407 -25.96 -10.24 10.84
CA LYS A 407 -26.55 -9.16 11.65
C LYS A 407 -25.81 -8.85 12.96
N GLU A 408 -25.09 -9.83 13.52
CA GLU A 408 -24.34 -9.75 14.77
C GLU A 408 -23.03 -8.95 14.65
N LEU A 409 -22.53 -8.79 13.43
CA LEU A 409 -21.29 -8.08 13.11
C LEU A 409 -21.62 -6.84 12.28
N LYS A 410 -20.89 -5.75 12.51
CA LYS A 410 -20.97 -4.52 11.71
C LYS A 410 -19.58 -4.06 11.29
N VAL A 411 -19.54 -3.29 10.22
CA VAL A 411 -18.36 -2.67 9.64
C VAL A 411 -18.13 -1.34 10.33
N SER A 412 -16.97 -1.18 10.95
CA SER A 412 -16.52 0.06 11.58
C SER A 412 -15.81 0.99 10.59
N GLY A 413 -15.13 0.43 9.60
CA GLY A 413 -14.49 1.19 8.53
C GLY A 413 -13.32 0.46 7.88
N LEU A 414 -12.56 1.19 7.07
CA LEU A 414 -11.42 0.69 6.31
C LEU A 414 -10.19 1.57 6.48
N ILE A 415 -9.00 0.97 6.61
CA ILE A 415 -7.70 1.65 6.50
C ILE A 415 -6.91 1.02 5.35
N GLY A 416 -6.57 1.86 4.37
CA GLY A 416 -5.95 1.50 3.10
C GLY A 416 -6.23 2.61 2.08
N HIS A 417 -5.76 2.43 0.85
CA HIS A 417 -5.91 3.45 -0.18
C HIS A 417 -7.26 3.35 -0.90
N ALA A 418 -8.23 4.15 -0.45
CA ALA A 418 -9.59 4.13 -0.99
C ALA A 418 -10.34 5.43 -0.68
N ILE A 419 -11.54 5.59 -1.25
CA ILE A 419 -12.53 6.57 -0.80
C ILE A 419 -13.85 5.89 -0.43
N SER A 420 -14.64 6.52 0.44
CA SER A 420 -15.99 6.06 0.79
C SER A 420 -16.91 6.10 -0.43
N ALA A 421 -17.66 5.02 -0.68
CA ALA A 421 -18.74 5.01 -1.68
C ALA A 421 -20.08 5.51 -1.09
N GLY A 422 -20.11 5.91 0.19
CA GLY A 422 -21.31 6.47 0.83
C GLY A 422 -22.47 5.49 1.02
N LYS A 423 -22.24 4.18 0.85
CA LYS A 423 -23.28 3.16 1.01
C LYS A 423 -23.70 3.01 2.48
N LYS A 424 -24.92 3.48 2.80
CA LYS A 424 -25.58 3.25 4.09
C LYS A 424 -26.35 1.92 4.03
N SER A 425 -25.88 0.92 4.76
CA SER A 425 -26.51 -0.41 4.80
C SER A 425 -26.69 -0.86 6.24
N ALA A 426 -27.46 -1.93 6.45
CA ALA A 426 -27.59 -2.56 7.75
C ALA A 426 -26.27 -3.15 8.28
N CYS A 427 -25.21 -3.21 7.46
CA CYS A 427 -23.88 -3.68 7.87
C CYS A 427 -23.04 -2.57 8.52
N VAL A 428 -23.43 -1.29 8.43
CA VAL A 428 -22.63 -0.17 8.96
C VAL A 428 -22.78 -0.08 10.48
N GLY A 429 -21.65 0.01 11.18
CA GLY A 429 -21.57 0.15 12.63
C GLY A 429 -21.64 1.60 13.11
N GLU A 430 -21.74 1.77 14.42
CA GLU A 430 -21.64 3.06 15.12
C GLU A 430 -20.18 3.45 15.35
N THR A 431 -19.31 2.46 15.65
CA THR A 431 -17.90 2.70 15.92
C THR A 431 -17.17 2.97 14.61
N GLU A 432 -16.46 4.08 14.51
CA GLU A 432 -15.72 4.49 13.30
C GLU A 432 -14.22 4.27 13.45
N ILE A 433 -13.63 3.52 12.50
CA ILE A 433 -12.18 3.29 12.41
C ILE A 433 -11.75 3.50 10.96
N GLY A 434 -10.88 4.47 10.70
CA GLY A 434 -10.45 4.81 9.34
C GLY A 434 -11.56 5.47 8.53
N ILE A 435 -11.71 5.05 7.28
CA ILE A 435 -12.76 5.51 6.36
C ILE A 435 -14.07 4.77 6.69
N GLY A 436 -14.80 5.27 7.69
CA GLY A 436 -16.01 4.64 8.21
C GLY A 436 -17.32 5.14 7.60
N GLN A 437 -18.40 4.98 8.36
CA GLN A 437 -19.76 5.40 8.02
C GLN A 437 -20.30 4.81 6.69
N THR A 438 -19.70 3.72 6.23
CA THR A 438 -20.06 3.02 5.01
C THR A 438 -19.71 1.54 5.11
N SER A 439 -20.23 0.76 4.17
CA SER A 439 -19.87 -0.65 3.94
C SER A 439 -19.29 -0.88 2.55
N ALA A 440 -19.08 0.20 1.78
CA ALA A 440 -18.51 0.12 0.45
C ALA A 440 -17.56 1.29 0.18
N TRP A 441 -16.51 1.00 -0.57
CA TRP A 441 -15.44 1.91 -0.94
C TRP A 441 -15.15 1.82 -2.44
N LYS A 442 -14.53 2.88 -2.97
CA LYS A 442 -13.99 2.89 -4.33
C LYS A 442 -12.46 2.82 -4.25
N ILE A 443 -11.89 1.97 -5.09
CA ILE A 443 -10.44 1.76 -5.21
C ILE A 443 -10.10 1.86 -6.70
N ASN A 444 -9.42 2.94 -7.11
CA ASN A 444 -9.36 3.30 -8.53
C ASN A 444 -8.37 2.46 -9.34
N THR A 445 -7.32 1.95 -8.72
CA THR A 445 -6.50 0.86 -9.26
C THR A 445 -6.35 -0.24 -8.22
N LEU A 446 -6.25 -1.50 -8.65
CA LEU A 446 -5.93 -2.65 -7.81
C LEU A 446 -4.74 -3.38 -8.44
N THR A 447 -3.88 -3.93 -7.61
CA THR A 447 -2.84 -4.89 -7.99
C THR A 447 -3.01 -6.17 -7.18
N PRO A 448 -2.33 -7.27 -7.54
CA PRO A 448 -2.33 -8.48 -6.71
C PRO A 448 -1.73 -8.27 -5.30
N HIS A 449 -0.98 -7.18 -5.11
CA HIS A 449 -0.37 -6.81 -3.83
C HIS A 449 -1.25 -5.88 -2.99
N THR A 450 -2.28 -5.25 -3.58
CA THR A 450 -3.15 -4.31 -2.86
C THR A 450 -3.88 -5.01 -1.72
N SER A 451 -3.58 -4.61 -0.49
CA SER A 451 -4.16 -5.16 0.74
C SER A 451 -4.80 -4.06 1.58
N THR A 452 -6.08 -4.25 1.93
CA THR A 452 -6.88 -3.28 2.70
C THR A 452 -7.27 -3.85 4.05
N ALA A 453 -7.27 -3.02 5.09
CA ALA A 453 -7.68 -3.41 6.44
C ALA A 453 -9.13 -3.00 6.70
N VAL A 454 -10.01 -3.97 6.96
CA VAL A 454 -11.42 -3.73 7.33
C VAL A 454 -11.62 -4.05 8.80
N TYR A 455 -12.27 -3.14 9.52
CA TYR A 455 -12.51 -3.26 10.96
C TYR A 455 -13.98 -3.50 11.24
N PHE A 456 -14.26 -4.30 12.26
CA PHE A 456 -15.59 -4.74 12.60
C PHE A 456 -15.89 -4.59 14.09
N GLU A 457 -17.17 -4.48 14.41
CA GLU A 457 -17.66 -4.50 15.78
C GLU A 457 -18.79 -5.54 15.94
N VAL A 458 -18.80 -6.22 17.09
CA VAL A 458 -19.90 -7.10 17.49
C VAL A 458 -20.99 -6.23 18.13
N VAL A 459 -22.22 -6.35 17.65
CA VAL A 459 -23.35 -5.54 18.14
C VAL A 459 -24.33 -6.31 19.00
N THR A 460 -24.14 -7.62 19.16
CA THR A 460 -24.98 -8.45 20.04
C THR A 460 -24.94 -7.93 21.49
N PRO A 461 -26.08 -7.58 22.10
CA PRO A 461 -26.14 -7.09 23.47
C PRO A 461 -25.64 -8.12 24.49
N ALA A 462 -25.14 -7.63 25.63
CA ALA A 462 -24.79 -8.51 26.74
C ALA A 462 -26.04 -9.21 27.31
N GLY A 463 -25.90 -10.49 27.68
CA GLY A 463 -26.99 -11.29 28.24
C GLY A 463 -27.94 -11.91 27.20
N GLN A 464 -27.74 -11.67 25.90
CA GLN A 464 -28.44 -12.39 24.83
C GLN A 464 -27.51 -13.46 24.24
N PRO A 465 -27.61 -14.74 24.67
CA PRO A 465 -26.76 -15.79 24.14
C PRO A 465 -27.09 -16.08 22.69
N LEU A 466 -26.06 -16.20 21.85
CA LEU A 466 -26.19 -16.76 20.51
C LEU A 466 -26.43 -18.27 20.61
N GLN A 467 -27.12 -18.85 19.62
CA GLN A 467 -27.30 -20.31 19.61
C GLN A 467 -25.93 -21.02 19.53
N PRO A 468 -25.72 -22.14 20.24
CA PRO A 468 -24.49 -22.91 20.14
C PRO A 468 -24.16 -23.24 18.67
N GLY A 469 -22.91 -22.99 18.26
CA GLY A 469 -22.49 -23.18 16.88
C GLY A 469 -22.84 -22.05 15.91
N SER A 470 -23.37 -20.93 16.41
CA SER A 470 -23.60 -19.73 15.60
C SER A 470 -22.30 -19.26 14.94
N ARG A 471 -22.39 -18.94 13.65
CA ARG A 471 -21.28 -18.42 12.85
C ARG A 471 -21.61 -17.02 12.37
N GLY A 472 -20.63 -16.14 12.44
CA GLY A 472 -20.67 -14.89 11.73
C GLY A 472 -20.03 -15.07 10.36
N LEU A 473 -20.59 -14.41 9.35
CA LEU A 473 -20.06 -14.42 7.99
C LEU A 473 -19.67 -13.02 7.55
N ILE A 474 -18.62 -12.95 6.74
CA ILE A 474 -18.22 -11.76 6.00
C ILE A 474 -18.14 -12.15 4.52
N GLN A 475 -18.78 -11.36 3.66
CA GLN A 475 -18.62 -11.46 2.21
C GLN A 475 -18.01 -10.17 1.68
N PHE A 476 -16.84 -10.31 1.09
CA PHE A 476 -16.10 -9.30 0.36
C PHE A 476 -16.48 -9.39 -1.11
N VAL A 477 -16.92 -8.29 -1.71
CA VAL A 477 -17.35 -8.20 -3.11
C VAL A 477 -16.60 -7.08 -3.80
N THR A 478 -15.73 -7.43 -4.73
CA THR A 478 -14.89 -6.48 -5.47
C THR A 478 -15.27 -6.50 -6.94
N HIS A 479 -15.95 -5.46 -7.41
CA HIS A 479 -16.31 -5.29 -8.81
C HIS A 479 -15.30 -4.36 -9.47
N TYR A 480 -14.61 -4.80 -10.53
CA TYR A 480 -13.53 -4.02 -11.14
C TYR A 480 -13.42 -4.23 -12.65
N GLN A 481 -12.75 -3.29 -13.30
CA GLN A 481 -12.42 -3.34 -14.72
C GLN A 481 -11.06 -4.04 -14.88
N HIS A 482 -11.04 -5.23 -15.49
CA HIS A 482 -9.80 -5.95 -15.76
C HIS A 482 -9.06 -5.32 -16.95
N ALA A 483 -7.73 -5.40 -16.97
CA ALA A 483 -6.90 -4.82 -18.02
C ALA A 483 -7.24 -5.32 -19.45
N SER A 484 -7.77 -6.54 -19.56
CA SER A 484 -8.26 -7.12 -20.83
C SER A 484 -9.51 -6.42 -21.41
N GLY A 485 -10.12 -5.49 -20.69
CA GLY A 485 -11.33 -4.79 -21.13
C GLY A 485 -12.64 -5.46 -20.69
N THR A 486 -12.60 -6.50 -19.86
CA THR A 486 -13.81 -7.13 -19.27
C THR A 486 -14.12 -6.56 -17.88
N GLN A 487 -15.40 -6.49 -17.50
CA GLN A 487 -15.75 -6.34 -16.09
C GLN A 487 -15.62 -7.67 -15.37
N ARG A 488 -15.06 -7.63 -14.16
CA ARG A 488 -14.97 -8.79 -13.28
C ARG A 488 -15.58 -8.51 -11.92
N LEU A 489 -16.08 -9.56 -11.30
CA LEU A 489 -16.55 -9.55 -9.92
C LEU A 489 -15.79 -10.61 -9.14
N ARG A 490 -15.03 -10.21 -8.14
CA ARG A 490 -14.37 -11.11 -7.20
C ARG A 490 -15.17 -11.19 -5.91
N VAL A 491 -15.48 -12.40 -5.46
CA VAL A 491 -16.29 -12.66 -4.27
C VAL A 491 -15.53 -13.60 -3.35
N THR A 492 -15.29 -13.16 -2.12
CA THR A 492 -14.71 -13.97 -1.05
C THR A 492 -15.68 -14.01 0.12
N THR A 493 -16.14 -15.20 0.51
CA THR A 493 -17.02 -15.39 1.66
C THR A 493 -16.32 -16.24 2.71
N ILE A 494 -16.21 -15.72 3.93
CA ILE A 494 -15.63 -16.41 5.07
C ILE A 494 -16.64 -16.54 6.20
N ALA A 495 -16.48 -17.59 7.02
CA ALA A 495 -17.26 -17.79 8.24
C ALA A 495 -16.33 -18.03 9.44
N ARG A 496 -16.67 -17.48 10.61
CA ARG A 496 -16.02 -17.75 11.90
C ARG A 496 -17.05 -18.01 12.99
N ASN A 497 -16.69 -18.85 13.95
CA ASN A 497 -17.57 -19.19 15.05
C ASN A 497 -17.62 -18.04 16.06
N PHE A 498 -18.80 -17.80 16.64
CA PHE A 498 -18.89 -17.04 17.88
C PHE A 498 -18.61 -17.94 19.08
N ALA A 499 -18.02 -17.38 20.12
CA ALA A 499 -17.74 -18.05 21.39
C ALA A 499 -18.23 -17.21 22.57
N GLU A 500 -18.62 -17.89 23.63
CA GLU A 500 -19.05 -17.27 24.88
C GLU A 500 -17.90 -16.55 25.59
N ALA A 501 -18.26 -15.64 26.48
CA ALA A 501 -17.28 -14.86 27.24
C ALA A 501 -16.37 -15.77 28.06
N GLY A 502 -15.05 -15.50 28.03
CA GLY A 502 -14.05 -16.32 28.71
C GLY A 502 -13.73 -17.66 28.06
N SER A 503 -14.30 -17.98 26.89
CA SER A 503 -13.96 -19.21 26.17
C SER A 503 -12.46 -19.23 25.80
N PRO A 504 -11.71 -20.29 26.16
CA PRO A 504 -10.30 -20.44 25.77
C PRO A 504 -10.07 -20.42 24.25
N SER A 505 -11.10 -20.77 23.47
CA SER A 505 -11.03 -20.75 22.00
C SER A 505 -10.83 -19.37 21.41
N ILE A 506 -11.18 -18.29 22.12
CA ILE A 506 -10.94 -16.91 21.65
C ILE A 506 -9.43 -16.62 21.68
N ALA A 507 -8.78 -16.87 22.82
CA ALA A 507 -7.34 -16.69 22.97
C ALA A 507 -6.55 -17.62 22.05
N ALA A 508 -6.99 -18.87 21.91
CA ALA A 508 -6.36 -19.84 21.01
C ALA A 508 -6.46 -19.45 19.52
N ALA A 509 -7.37 -18.54 19.16
CA ALA A 509 -7.63 -18.11 17.78
C ALA A 509 -7.09 -16.71 17.45
N PHE A 510 -6.28 -16.13 18.34
CA PHE A 510 -5.62 -14.86 18.12
C PHE A 510 -4.48 -15.02 17.11
N ASP A 511 -4.46 -14.17 16.10
CA ASP A 511 -3.38 -14.09 15.12
C ASP A 511 -2.55 -12.85 15.46
N GLN A 512 -1.47 -13.05 16.22
CA GLN A 512 -0.62 -11.93 16.70
C GLN A 512 0.03 -11.13 15.57
N GLU A 513 0.32 -11.77 14.45
CA GLU A 513 0.93 -11.16 13.28
C GLU A 513 -0.05 -10.22 12.58
N ALA A 514 -1.22 -10.75 12.21
CA ALA A 514 -2.27 -9.95 11.60
C ALA A 514 -2.73 -8.83 12.55
N ALA A 515 -2.86 -9.13 13.84
CA ALA A 515 -3.20 -8.14 14.86
C ALA A 515 -2.15 -7.02 14.96
N ALA A 516 -0.86 -7.33 14.90
CA ALA A 516 0.20 -6.33 14.94
C ALA A 516 0.11 -5.37 13.74
N VAL A 517 -0.09 -5.90 12.53
CA VAL A 517 -0.24 -5.10 11.30
C VAL A 517 -1.51 -4.24 11.35
N LEU A 518 -2.64 -4.81 11.77
CA LEU A 518 -3.92 -4.08 11.87
C LEU A 518 -3.85 -2.97 12.92
N MET A 519 -3.18 -3.21 14.05
CA MET A 519 -2.94 -2.17 15.06
C MET A 519 -1.93 -1.12 14.59
N ALA A 520 -0.92 -1.51 13.80
CA ALA A 520 0.01 -0.57 13.15
C ALA A 520 -0.72 0.37 12.19
N ARG A 521 -1.63 -0.14 11.36
CA ARG A 521 -2.45 0.68 10.46
C ARG A 521 -3.34 1.66 11.23
N ILE A 522 -3.93 1.26 12.36
CA ILE A 522 -4.65 2.20 13.24
C ILE A 522 -3.68 3.26 13.80
N ALA A 523 -2.51 2.86 14.31
CA ALA A 523 -1.55 3.78 14.90
C ALA A 523 -1.07 4.83 13.87
N VAL A 524 -0.75 4.40 12.66
CA VAL A 524 -0.32 5.29 11.57
C VAL A 524 -1.44 6.23 11.13
N PHE A 525 -2.67 5.72 10.99
CA PHE A 525 -3.83 6.56 10.69
C PHE A 525 -4.04 7.62 11.78
N LYS A 526 -3.91 7.25 13.05
CA LYS A 526 -3.97 8.20 14.17
C LYS A 526 -2.84 9.21 14.12
N ALA A 527 -1.62 8.81 13.77
CA ALA A 527 -0.47 9.69 13.65
C ALA A 527 -0.53 10.68 12.46
N GLU A 528 -1.60 10.66 11.66
CA GLU A 528 -1.89 11.73 10.68
C GLU A 528 -2.75 12.85 11.28
N ILE A 529 -3.40 12.61 12.42
CA ILE A 529 -4.39 13.51 13.04
C ILE A 529 -3.93 13.94 14.44
N ASP A 530 -3.50 12.97 15.24
CA ASP A 530 -3.09 13.11 16.63
C ASP A 530 -1.56 13.29 16.74
N ASP A 531 -1.09 13.94 17.81
CA ASP A 531 0.34 14.09 18.08
C ASP A 531 1.02 12.75 18.38
N SER A 532 2.25 12.58 17.88
CA SER A 532 3.01 11.32 17.99
C SER A 532 3.10 10.77 19.43
N PRO A 533 3.39 11.57 20.49
CA PRO A 533 3.41 11.07 21.87
C PRO A 533 2.09 10.46 22.36
N ASP A 534 0.96 10.99 21.91
CA ASP A 534 -0.36 10.48 22.32
C ASP A 534 -0.70 9.17 21.62
N VAL A 535 -0.30 9.02 20.35
CA VAL A 535 -0.41 7.75 19.63
C VAL A 535 0.43 6.66 20.31
N LEU A 536 1.65 6.98 20.74
CA LEU A 536 2.50 6.02 21.46
C LEU A 536 1.89 5.61 22.81
N ARG A 537 1.38 6.58 23.58
CA ARG A 537 0.66 6.29 24.83
C ARG A 537 -0.57 5.44 24.61
N TRP A 538 -1.31 5.69 23.53
CA TRP A 538 -2.45 4.86 23.14
C TRP A 538 -2.01 3.43 22.86
N LEU A 539 -0.95 3.24 22.07
CA LEU A 539 -0.41 1.93 21.72
C LEU A 539 0.05 1.15 22.97
N ASP A 540 0.81 1.81 23.86
CA ASP A 540 1.26 1.23 25.12
C ASP A 540 0.07 0.82 26.01
N ARG A 541 -0.98 1.67 26.10
CA ARG A 541 -2.21 1.35 26.85
C ARG A 541 -2.95 0.15 26.27
N MET A 542 -3.01 0.01 24.94
CA MET A 542 -3.63 -1.14 24.30
C MET A 542 -2.85 -2.41 24.60
N LEU A 543 -1.52 -2.37 24.48
CA LEU A 543 -0.66 -3.51 24.81
C LEU A 543 -0.79 -3.96 26.28
N ILE A 544 -0.78 -3.01 27.22
CA ILE A 544 -0.94 -3.31 28.65
C ILE A 544 -2.30 -3.97 28.91
N ARG A 545 -3.40 -3.44 28.34
CA ARG A 545 -4.74 -4.01 28.51
C ARG A 545 -4.86 -5.41 27.91
N LEU A 546 -4.22 -5.66 26.76
CA LEU A 546 -4.19 -6.98 26.15
C LEU A 546 -3.49 -7.98 27.07
N CYS A 547 -2.31 -7.62 27.58
CA CYS A 547 -1.55 -8.44 28.52
C CYS A 547 -2.33 -8.69 29.82
N GLN A 548 -2.98 -7.66 30.37
CA GLN A 548 -3.82 -7.80 31.57
C GLN A 548 -4.96 -8.82 31.40
N LYS A 549 -5.49 -8.96 30.18
CA LYS A 549 -6.61 -9.83 29.86
C LYS A 549 -6.19 -11.26 29.53
N PHE A 550 -5.06 -11.45 28.83
CA PHE A 550 -4.68 -12.74 28.24
C PHE A 550 -3.40 -13.37 28.79
N ALA A 551 -2.61 -12.65 29.59
CA ALA A 551 -1.46 -13.23 30.27
C ALA A 551 -1.87 -13.94 31.57
N ASP A 552 -1.11 -14.97 31.92
CA ASP A 552 -1.17 -15.60 33.23
C ASP A 552 -0.20 -14.89 34.17
N TYR A 553 -0.69 -14.43 35.33
CA TYR A 553 0.14 -13.80 36.35
C TYR A 553 -0.52 -13.82 37.73
N ARG A 554 0.32 -13.66 38.76
CA ARG A 554 -0.07 -13.30 40.11
C ARG A 554 0.01 -11.79 40.25
N LYS A 555 -1.02 -11.19 40.84
CA LYS A 555 -1.10 -9.74 41.05
C LYS A 555 0.13 -9.27 41.84
N GLU A 556 0.69 -8.12 41.44
CA GLU A 556 1.87 -7.50 42.06
C GLU A 556 3.18 -8.31 41.97
N ASP A 557 3.22 -9.45 41.25
CA ASP A 557 4.42 -10.26 41.03
C ASP A 557 4.80 -10.32 39.53
N PRO A 558 5.70 -9.44 39.06
CA PRO A 558 6.11 -9.40 37.65
C PRO A 558 6.82 -10.67 37.17
N THR A 559 7.40 -11.47 38.07
CA THR A 559 8.15 -12.68 37.72
C THR A 559 7.23 -13.82 37.29
N SER A 560 5.98 -13.78 37.74
CA SER A 560 4.93 -14.75 37.42
C SER A 560 4.33 -14.58 36.02
N PHE A 561 4.55 -13.45 35.36
CA PHE A 561 3.94 -13.10 34.07
C PHE A 561 4.35 -14.07 32.96
N ARG A 562 3.37 -14.71 32.31
CA ARG A 562 3.54 -15.60 31.16
C ARG A 562 2.50 -15.30 30.09
N LEU A 563 2.95 -15.32 28.83
CA LEU A 563 2.08 -15.29 27.65
C LEU A 563 2.13 -16.65 26.97
N THR A 564 1.01 -17.06 26.38
CA THR A 564 0.96 -18.23 25.51
C THR A 564 1.62 -17.93 24.16
N ASP A 565 1.97 -18.98 23.41
CA ASP A 565 2.70 -18.86 22.14
C ASP A 565 2.03 -17.89 21.15
N ASN A 566 0.70 -17.95 21.06
CA ASN A 566 -0.13 -17.09 20.21
C ASN A 566 -0.03 -15.59 20.54
N PHE A 567 0.46 -15.21 21.73
CA PHE A 567 0.61 -13.81 22.15
C PHE A 567 2.07 -13.42 22.42
N SER A 568 2.97 -14.39 22.47
CA SER A 568 4.33 -14.22 22.98
C SER A 568 5.18 -13.20 22.22
N ILE A 569 4.93 -13.05 20.91
CA ILE A 569 5.69 -12.18 19.99
C ILE A 569 4.99 -10.81 19.84
N TYR A 570 3.69 -10.71 20.12
CA TYR A 570 2.94 -9.45 19.99
C TYR A 570 3.59 -8.25 20.72
N PRO A 571 4.07 -8.37 21.98
CA PRO A 571 4.80 -7.28 22.63
C PRO A 571 6.08 -6.85 21.89
N GLN A 572 6.78 -7.78 21.25
CA GLN A 572 7.98 -7.50 20.46
C GLN A 572 7.62 -6.68 19.21
N PHE A 573 6.53 -7.04 18.50
CA PHE A 573 6.05 -6.22 17.39
C PHE A 573 5.69 -4.80 17.83
N MET A 574 5.00 -4.65 18.97
CA MET A 574 4.66 -3.33 19.50
C MET A 574 5.90 -2.52 19.89
N PHE A 575 6.95 -3.17 20.41
CA PHE A 575 8.24 -2.55 20.70
C PHE A 575 8.94 -2.03 19.44
N HIS A 576 8.94 -2.79 18.35
CA HIS A 576 9.54 -2.33 17.10
C HIS A 576 8.68 -1.27 16.39
N LEU A 577 7.34 -1.42 16.41
CA LEU A 577 6.40 -0.45 15.84
C LEU A 577 6.55 0.94 16.47
N ARG A 578 6.57 1.03 17.82
CA ARG A 578 6.63 2.32 18.54
C ARG A 578 7.92 3.12 18.28
N ARG A 579 8.98 2.45 17.82
CA ARG A 579 10.27 3.07 17.48
C ARG A 579 10.55 3.13 15.98
N SER A 580 9.64 2.57 15.17
CA SER A 580 9.75 2.59 13.72
C SER A 580 9.61 4.00 13.16
N GLN A 581 10.10 4.19 11.94
CA GLN A 581 9.97 5.44 11.18
C GLN A 581 8.51 5.82 10.83
N PHE A 582 7.55 4.93 11.07
CA PHE A 582 6.13 5.22 10.91
C PHE A 582 5.61 6.17 11.99
N LEU A 583 6.11 6.03 13.23
CA LEU A 583 5.66 6.78 14.40
C LEU A 583 6.75 7.73 14.94
N GLN A 584 8.03 7.38 14.81
CA GLN A 584 9.16 8.24 15.16
C GLN A 584 9.72 8.87 13.89
N VAL A 585 9.28 10.08 13.58
CA VAL A 585 9.67 10.77 12.33
C VAL A 585 11.00 11.51 12.42
N PHE A 586 11.67 11.48 13.58
CA PHE A 586 13.01 12.06 13.71
C PHE A 586 13.98 11.42 12.71
N ASN A 587 14.89 12.24 12.15
CA ASN A 587 15.83 11.84 11.10
C ASN A 587 15.18 11.33 9.79
N ASN A 588 13.89 11.62 9.58
CA ASN A 588 13.21 11.44 8.31
C ASN A 588 12.68 12.79 7.83
N SER A 589 12.61 12.98 6.53
CA SER A 589 11.90 14.10 5.93
C SER A 589 10.38 13.85 5.92
N PRO A 590 9.56 14.92 5.85
CA PRO A 590 8.13 14.82 5.60
C PRO A 590 7.74 13.90 4.42
N ASP A 591 8.48 13.98 3.32
CA ASP A 591 8.21 13.16 2.12
C ASP A 591 8.52 11.68 2.33
N GLU A 592 9.64 11.35 3.01
CA GLU A 592 9.96 9.96 3.36
C GLU A 592 8.92 9.37 4.31
N SER A 593 8.47 10.12 5.33
CA SER A 593 7.41 9.66 6.22
C SER A 593 6.09 9.41 5.47
N ALA A 594 5.73 10.28 4.51
CA ALA A 594 4.57 10.07 3.66
C ALA A 594 4.71 8.80 2.79
N PHE A 595 5.89 8.57 2.21
CA PHE A 595 6.21 7.38 1.43
C PHE A 595 6.10 6.10 2.27
N TYR A 596 6.76 6.02 3.42
CA TYR A 596 6.72 4.82 4.26
C TYR A 596 5.29 4.49 4.70
N ARG A 597 4.53 5.48 5.16
CA ARG A 597 3.14 5.29 5.59
C ARG A 597 2.22 4.88 4.43
N HIS A 598 2.48 5.38 3.21
CA HIS A 598 1.75 4.95 2.02
C HIS A 598 1.94 3.45 1.77
N ILE A 599 3.19 2.97 1.76
CA ILE A 599 3.51 1.57 1.48
C ILE A 599 2.97 0.61 2.55
N LEU A 600 3.07 0.95 3.84
CA LEU A 600 2.49 0.13 4.93
C LEU A 600 0.97 -0.09 4.77
N ASN A 601 0.26 0.89 4.21
CA ASN A 601 -1.18 0.82 4.00
C ASN A 601 -1.58 0.09 2.71
N GLU A 602 -0.62 -0.26 1.85
CA GLU A 602 -0.84 -1.05 0.64
C GLU A 602 -0.50 -2.52 0.83
N GLU A 603 0.51 -2.84 1.65
CA GLU A 603 1.14 -4.17 1.72
C GLU A 603 0.41 -5.22 2.58
N ASP A 604 0.71 -6.48 2.31
CA ASP A 604 0.13 -7.65 3.01
C ASP A 604 0.69 -7.83 4.44
N VAL A 605 0.29 -8.91 5.14
CA VAL A 605 0.75 -9.15 6.53
C VAL A 605 2.27 -9.32 6.56
N ASN A 606 2.81 -10.20 5.72
CA ASN A 606 4.22 -10.57 5.75
C ASN A 606 5.13 -9.36 5.48
N ASN A 607 4.82 -8.60 4.44
CA ASN A 607 5.58 -7.41 4.08
C ASN A 607 5.45 -6.31 5.15
N SER A 608 4.27 -6.12 5.72
CA SER A 608 4.06 -5.19 6.81
C SER A 608 4.82 -5.59 8.08
N LEU A 609 4.94 -6.89 8.38
CA LEU A 609 5.75 -7.36 9.51
C LEU A 609 7.23 -7.06 9.30
N ILE A 610 7.77 -7.30 8.11
CA ILE A 610 9.17 -6.98 7.78
C ILE A 610 9.43 -5.47 7.93
N MET A 611 8.48 -4.63 7.54
CA MET A 611 8.56 -3.19 7.77
C MET A 611 8.57 -2.80 9.25
N ILE A 612 7.77 -3.47 10.09
CA ILE A 612 7.67 -3.19 11.53
C ILE A 612 8.90 -3.71 12.25
N GLN A 613 9.24 -4.98 12.02
CA GLN A 613 10.37 -5.69 12.59
C GLN A 613 11.21 -6.31 11.45
N PRO A 614 12.27 -5.62 11.02
CA PRO A 614 13.18 -6.11 9.99
C PRO A 614 13.71 -7.51 10.27
N THR A 615 13.93 -8.29 9.22
CA THR A 615 14.56 -9.62 9.31
C THR A 615 16.07 -9.48 9.22
N LEU A 616 16.78 -10.35 9.95
CA LEU A 616 18.24 -10.37 9.97
C LEU A 616 18.69 -11.83 9.84
N MET A 617 19.36 -12.14 8.73
CA MET A 617 19.94 -13.46 8.46
C MET A 617 21.45 -13.41 8.68
N SER A 618 22.00 -14.45 9.30
CA SER A 618 23.45 -14.59 9.52
C SER A 618 24.02 -15.73 8.68
N TYR A 619 25.15 -15.44 8.03
CA TYR A 619 25.91 -16.35 7.19
C TYR A 619 27.28 -16.54 7.83
N THR A 620 27.68 -17.79 7.96
CA THR A 620 28.94 -18.23 8.60
C THR A 620 29.48 -19.45 7.87
N PHE A 621 30.72 -19.86 8.15
CA PHE A 621 31.27 -21.08 7.55
C PHE A 621 30.66 -22.37 8.12
N ASP A 622 30.36 -22.39 9.42
CA ASP A 622 30.06 -23.64 10.14
C ASP A 622 28.57 -23.98 10.14
N THR A 623 27.70 -22.98 9.97
CA THR A 623 26.25 -23.16 9.98
C THR A 623 25.61 -22.57 8.73
N PRO A 624 24.58 -23.24 8.17
CA PRO A 624 23.80 -22.69 7.07
C PRO A 624 23.14 -21.36 7.47
N PRO A 625 22.72 -20.54 6.50
CA PRO A 625 22.06 -19.27 6.77
C PRO A 625 20.88 -19.45 7.72
N GLN A 626 20.86 -18.66 8.79
CA GLN A 626 19.83 -18.76 9.81
C GLN A 626 19.36 -17.38 10.30
N PRO A 627 18.07 -17.23 10.65
CA PRO A 627 17.58 -16.02 11.28
C PRO A 627 18.26 -15.79 12.63
N VAL A 628 18.66 -14.55 12.88
CA VAL A 628 19.23 -14.11 14.16
C VAL A 628 18.42 -12.96 14.74
N LEU A 629 18.56 -12.71 16.04
CA LEU A 629 17.87 -11.60 16.68
C LEU A 629 18.29 -10.27 16.06
N LEU A 630 17.32 -9.37 15.85
CA LEU A 630 17.57 -7.99 15.44
C LEU A 630 18.15 -7.18 16.62
N ASP A 631 19.38 -7.53 17.01
CA ASP A 631 20.05 -7.06 18.23
C ASP A 631 21.54 -6.82 17.99
N SER A 632 22.11 -5.89 18.75
CA SER A 632 23.55 -5.65 18.89
C SER A 632 24.41 -6.91 19.05
N VAL A 633 23.92 -7.95 19.73
CA VAL A 633 24.67 -9.21 19.97
C VAL A 633 24.86 -10.06 18.71
N SER A 634 24.07 -9.81 17.67
CA SER A 634 24.18 -10.51 16.38
C SER A 634 25.30 -9.96 15.51
N ILE A 635 25.85 -8.78 15.82
CA ILE A 635 27.02 -8.25 15.15
C ILE A 635 28.28 -8.93 15.70
N LYS A 636 28.96 -9.69 14.84
CA LYS A 636 30.24 -10.34 15.12
C LYS A 636 31.25 -10.03 14.02
N HIS A 637 32.54 -10.23 14.30
CA HIS A 637 33.62 -9.90 13.37
C HIS A 637 33.72 -10.90 12.20
N ASP A 638 33.27 -12.14 12.40
CA ASP A 638 33.45 -13.30 11.52
C ASP A 638 32.18 -13.72 10.76
N VAL A 639 31.16 -12.85 10.72
CA VAL A 639 29.87 -13.16 10.09
C VAL A 639 29.54 -12.19 8.96
N VAL A 640 28.73 -12.65 8.01
CA VAL A 640 27.99 -11.77 7.09
C VAL A 640 26.54 -11.71 7.55
N LEU A 641 25.93 -10.52 7.51
CA LEU A 641 24.52 -10.34 7.84
C LEU A 641 23.76 -9.79 6.63
N LEU A 642 22.58 -10.32 6.38
CA LEU A 642 21.60 -9.78 5.43
C LEU A 642 20.42 -9.21 6.22
N LEU A 643 20.27 -7.88 6.18
CA LEU A 643 19.15 -7.15 6.77
C LEU A 643 18.15 -6.82 5.67
N ASP A 644 16.90 -7.22 5.85
CA ASP A 644 15.77 -6.78 5.02
C ASP A 644 14.81 -5.94 5.87
N THR A 645 14.70 -4.65 5.54
CA THR A 645 13.78 -3.71 6.19
C THR A 645 12.56 -3.40 5.33
N PHE A 646 12.26 -4.23 4.33
CA PHE A 646 11.38 -3.96 3.18
C PHE A 646 11.88 -2.85 2.26
N PHE A 647 12.23 -1.68 2.80
CA PHE A 647 12.69 -0.51 2.04
C PHE A 647 14.19 -0.53 1.69
N HIS A 648 14.97 -1.29 2.47
CA HIS A 648 16.41 -1.45 2.28
C HIS A 648 16.76 -2.92 2.38
N ILE A 649 17.61 -3.37 1.47
CA ILE A 649 18.29 -4.66 1.56
C ILE A 649 19.77 -4.36 1.79
N LEU A 650 20.30 -4.78 2.94
CA LEU A 650 21.64 -4.43 3.38
C LEU A 650 22.46 -5.68 3.69
N ILE A 651 23.60 -5.82 3.00
CA ILE A 651 24.62 -6.81 3.32
C ILE A 651 25.71 -6.14 4.16
N PHE A 652 25.98 -6.71 5.33
CA PHE A 652 26.98 -6.26 6.27
C PHE A 652 28.07 -7.32 6.43
N HIS A 653 29.32 -6.91 6.24
CA HIS A 653 30.49 -7.77 6.49
C HIS A 653 31.11 -7.42 7.85
N GLY A 654 31.22 -8.43 8.72
CA GLY A 654 32.01 -8.32 9.94
C GLY A 654 33.47 -7.94 9.64
N GLU A 655 34.15 -7.36 10.62
CA GLU A 655 35.50 -6.82 10.44
C GLU A 655 36.50 -7.82 9.83
N LEU A 656 36.50 -9.07 10.31
CA LEU A 656 37.41 -10.11 9.83
C LEU A 656 37.07 -10.55 8.41
N VAL A 657 35.79 -10.74 8.12
CA VAL A 657 35.29 -11.03 6.75
C VAL A 657 35.68 -9.91 5.79
N ALA A 658 35.51 -8.65 6.19
CA ALA A 658 35.87 -7.49 5.39
C ALA A 658 37.40 -7.43 5.13
N GLN A 659 38.22 -7.78 6.12
CA GLN A 659 39.67 -7.88 5.96
C GLN A 659 40.07 -8.98 4.96
N TRP A 660 39.48 -10.17 5.06
CA TRP A 660 39.73 -11.26 4.10
C TRP A 660 39.29 -10.88 2.69
N ARG A 661 38.10 -10.29 2.54
CA ARG A 661 37.60 -9.83 1.23
C ARG A 661 38.55 -8.80 0.58
N LYS A 662 39.11 -7.88 1.37
CA LYS A 662 40.10 -6.87 0.91
C LYS A 662 41.44 -7.47 0.52
N GLN A 663 41.87 -8.54 1.19
CA GLN A 663 43.08 -9.29 0.85
C GLN A 663 42.90 -10.22 -0.37
N GLY A 664 41.67 -10.36 -0.88
CA GLY A 664 41.39 -11.12 -2.09
C GLY A 664 41.42 -12.62 -1.92
N TYR A 665 41.17 -13.14 -0.70
CA TYR A 665 41.16 -14.59 -0.46
C TYR A 665 40.14 -15.32 -1.33
N GLN A 666 39.00 -14.70 -1.65
CA GLN A 666 37.94 -15.28 -2.49
C GLN A 666 38.38 -15.61 -3.93
N GLU A 667 39.51 -15.06 -4.39
CA GLU A 667 40.07 -15.33 -5.72
C GLU A 667 41.22 -16.35 -5.69
N GLN A 668 41.62 -16.83 -4.50
CA GLN A 668 42.72 -17.77 -4.33
C GLN A 668 42.22 -19.21 -4.34
N GLU A 669 43.00 -20.12 -4.95
CA GLU A 669 42.73 -21.56 -4.94
C GLU A 669 42.74 -22.10 -3.50
N GLY A 670 41.71 -22.88 -3.13
CA GLY A 670 41.53 -23.44 -1.78
C GLY A 670 40.68 -22.60 -0.81
N TYR A 671 40.18 -21.43 -1.24
CA TYR A 671 39.27 -20.57 -0.46
C TYR A 671 37.87 -20.44 -1.11
N GLU A 672 37.44 -21.47 -1.83
CA GLU A 672 36.14 -21.51 -2.51
C GLU A 672 34.97 -21.36 -1.52
N ASN A 673 35.12 -21.88 -0.30
CA ASN A 673 34.16 -21.71 0.78
C ASN A 673 33.98 -20.24 1.22
N PHE A 674 35.04 -19.43 1.17
CA PHE A 674 34.96 -18.00 1.48
C PHE A 674 34.29 -17.22 0.34
N LYS A 675 34.55 -17.63 -0.91
CA LYS A 675 33.82 -17.09 -2.06
C LYS A 675 32.32 -17.36 -1.95
N GLU A 676 31.94 -18.60 -1.64
CA GLU A 676 30.55 -19.00 -1.43
C GLU A 676 29.87 -18.19 -0.29
N LEU A 677 30.57 -17.98 0.83
CA LEU A 677 30.09 -17.15 1.95
C LEU A 677 29.76 -15.70 1.54
N LEU A 678 30.49 -15.14 0.57
CA LEU A 678 30.25 -13.79 0.05
C LEU A 678 29.14 -13.75 -1.00
N GLU A 679 28.97 -14.81 -1.79
CA GLU A 679 28.00 -14.88 -2.89
C GLU A 679 26.59 -15.23 -2.42
N GLN A 680 26.45 -16.12 -1.44
CA GLN A 680 25.15 -16.56 -0.92
C GLN A 680 24.22 -15.41 -0.46
N PRO A 681 24.65 -14.46 0.40
CA PRO A 681 23.79 -13.35 0.81
C PRO A 681 23.44 -12.41 -0.36
N VAL A 682 24.25 -12.36 -1.42
CA VAL A 682 23.94 -11.60 -2.63
C VAL A 682 22.83 -12.30 -3.43
N GLN A 683 22.87 -13.63 -3.52
CA GLN A 683 21.82 -14.41 -4.19
C GLN A 683 20.47 -14.25 -3.47
N ASP A 684 20.46 -14.47 -2.15
CA ASP A 684 19.25 -14.30 -1.32
C ASP A 684 18.70 -12.86 -1.43
N ALA A 685 19.58 -11.85 -1.46
CA ALA A 685 19.18 -10.47 -1.67
C ALA A 685 18.55 -10.22 -3.06
N GLN A 686 19.04 -10.88 -4.12
CA GLN A 686 18.44 -10.77 -5.45
C GLN A 686 17.05 -11.40 -5.51
N GLU A 687 16.84 -12.53 -4.84
CA GLU A 687 15.51 -13.16 -4.76
C GLU A 687 14.49 -12.22 -4.10
N LEU A 688 14.86 -11.59 -2.98
CA LEU A 688 14.03 -10.57 -2.33
C LEU A 688 13.73 -9.37 -3.24
N LEU A 689 14.69 -8.97 -4.09
CA LEU A 689 14.49 -7.88 -5.04
C LEU A 689 13.46 -8.22 -6.12
N VAL A 690 13.25 -9.49 -6.49
CA VAL A 690 12.32 -9.89 -7.57
C VAL A 690 10.87 -9.61 -7.18
N ASP A 691 10.48 -9.93 -5.95
CA ASP A 691 9.07 -9.90 -5.51
C ASP A 691 8.63 -8.56 -4.90
N ARG A 692 9.58 -7.67 -4.58
CA ARG A 692 9.31 -6.38 -3.92
C ARG A 692 8.78 -5.31 -4.88
N PHE A 693 7.80 -4.54 -4.43
CA PHE A 693 7.42 -3.28 -5.05
C PHE A 693 7.15 -2.20 -3.97
N PRO A 694 7.73 -0.99 -4.08
CA PRO A 694 8.79 -0.60 -5.01
C PRO A 694 10.10 -1.34 -4.73
N ILE A 695 11.06 -1.21 -5.64
CA ILE A 695 12.40 -1.79 -5.48
C ILE A 695 13.08 -1.15 -4.27
N PRO A 696 13.57 -1.94 -3.30
CA PRO A 696 14.31 -1.41 -2.17
C PRO A 696 15.69 -0.92 -2.57
N ARG A 697 16.24 -0.04 -1.73
CA ARG A 697 17.63 0.38 -1.86
C ARG A 697 18.56 -0.75 -1.44
N TYR A 698 19.44 -1.17 -2.34
CA TYR A 698 20.47 -2.17 -2.09
C TYR A 698 21.75 -1.53 -1.52
N ILE A 699 22.22 -2.02 -0.37
CA ILE A 699 23.37 -1.47 0.37
C ILE A 699 24.35 -2.61 0.68
N VAL A 700 25.63 -2.37 0.43
CA VAL A 700 26.72 -3.25 0.88
C VAL A 700 27.67 -2.45 1.74
N CYS A 701 27.96 -2.91 2.95
CA CYS A 701 28.83 -2.21 3.89
C CYS A 701 29.70 -3.17 4.71
N ASP A 702 30.75 -2.60 5.29
CA ASP A 702 31.66 -3.28 6.20
C ASP A 702 31.45 -2.72 7.62
N GLN A 703 31.84 -3.50 8.64
CA GLN A 703 31.90 -3.04 10.03
C GLN A 703 32.76 -1.77 10.15
N GLY A 704 32.21 -0.73 10.79
CA GLY A 704 32.85 0.59 10.91
C GLY A 704 32.63 1.53 9.71
N GLY A 705 32.02 1.06 8.61
CA GLY A 705 31.67 1.88 7.46
C GLY A 705 30.49 2.83 7.73
N SER A 706 30.43 3.97 7.03
CA SER A 706 29.37 4.98 7.24
C SER A 706 27.96 4.45 6.97
N GLN A 707 27.81 3.54 5.99
CA GLN A 707 26.53 2.92 5.62
C GLN A 707 26.07 1.87 6.64
N ALA A 708 26.94 1.37 7.53
CA ALA A 708 26.55 0.44 8.59
C ALA A 708 25.54 1.04 9.58
N ARG A 709 25.41 2.38 9.62
CA ARG A 709 24.39 3.08 10.42
C ARG A 709 22.95 2.64 10.10
N PHE A 710 22.69 2.21 8.86
CA PHE A 710 21.38 1.70 8.45
C PHE A 710 21.04 0.39 9.19
N LEU A 711 22.02 -0.46 9.47
CA LEU A 711 21.86 -1.63 10.33
C LEU A 711 21.73 -1.20 11.80
N LEU A 712 22.70 -0.42 12.31
CA LEU A 712 22.78 -0.08 13.74
C LEU A 712 21.52 0.63 14.27
N SER A 713 20.88 1.48 13.46
CA SER A 713 19.66 2.19 13.84
C SER A 713 18.41 1.29 13.96
N LYS A 714 18.46 0.07 13.41
CA LYS A 714 17.34 -0.90 13.44
C LYS A 714 17.50 -1.94 14.55
N LEU A 715 18.70 -2.09 15.11
CA LEU A 715 18.99 -3.09 16.14
C LEU A 715 18.45 -2.69 17.51
N ASN A 716 18.06 -3.71 18.28
CA ASN A 716 17.80 -3.57 19.70
C ASN A 716 19.12 -3.26 20.46
N PRO A 717 19.18 -2.18 21.26
CA PRO A 717 20.39 -1.80 21.99
C PRO A 717 20.53 -2.58 23.31
N SER A 718 20.73 -3.90 23.24
CA SER A 718 21.00 -4.71 24.45
C SER A 718 22.37 -4.41 25.06
N THR A 719 23.34 -4.00 24.24
CA THR A 719 24.64 -3.51 24.69
C THR A 719 24.76 -2.03 24.34
N THR A 720 24.85 -1.15 25.34
CA THR A 720 24.99 0.31 25.14
C THR A 720 26.28 0.85 25.74
N HIS A 721 26.64 2.09 25.39
CA HIS A 721 27.78 2.79 26.00
C HIS A 721 27.68 2.92 27.53
N MET A 722 26.45 2.97 28.09
CA MET A 722 26.21 2.99 29.54
C MET A 722 26.45 1.64 30.22
N SER A 723 26.35 0.53 29.49
CA SER A 723 26.64 -0.81 30.02
C SER A 723 28.14 -1.05 30.26
N GLN A 724 29.01 -0.21 29.69
CA GLN A 724 30.45 -0.17 29.92
C GLN A 724 30.81 0.88 30.98
N SER A 725 30.54 0.63 32.25
CA SER A 725 31.00 1.49 33.36
C SER A 725 32.18 0.88 34.13
N MET A 726 32.89 1.76 34.84
CA MET A 726 34.33 1.77 35.21
C MET A 726 34.93 0.61 36.02
N TYR A 727 34.17 -0.41 36.40
CA TYR A 727 34.68 -1.63 37.05
C TYR A 727 34.30 -2.82 36.18
N GLY A 728 35.33 -3.57 35.75
CA GLY A 728 35.28 -4.55 34.67
C GLY A 728 34.05 -5.46 34.59
N GLN A 729 33.69 -5.78 33.35
CA GLN A 729 32.71 -6.78 32.89
C GLN A 729 31.65 -7.19 33.93
N ALA A 730 30.48 -6.57 33.85
CA ALA A 730 29.27 -7.16 34.40
C ALA A 730 29.08 -8.56 33.77
N SER A 731 29.15 -9.59 34.60
CA SER A 731 28.91 -10.99 34.25
C SER A 731 27.48 -11.15 33.73
N GLY A 732 27.32 -11.08 32.41
CA GLY A 732 26.03 -11.15 31.71
C GLY A 732 25.96 -10.35 30.41
N ALA A 733 26.87 -9.39 30.19
CA ALA A 733 26.96 -8.66 28.92
C ALA A 733 27.61 -9.55 27.84
N GLY A 734 26.81 -9.99 26.86
CA GLY A 734 27.34 -10.67 25.67
C GLY A 734 28.33 -9.78 24.91
N ALA A 735 29.31 -10.39 24.25
CA ALA A 735 30.33 -9.72 23.45
C ALA A 735 29.76 -9.12 22.13
N GLY A 736 28.75 -8.25 22.22
CA GLY A 736 28.13 -7.56 21.09
C GLY A 736 28.67 -6.13 20.88
N GLN A 737 28.47 -5.58 19.68
CA GLN A 737 28.86 -4.19 19.39
C GLN A 737 28.01 -3.21 20.19
N ALA A 738 28.64 -2.31 20.96
CA ALA A 738 27.91 -1.29 21.71
C ALA A 738 27.20 -0.29 20.78
N ILE A 739 25.90 -0.11 20.98
CA ILE A 739 25.09 0.87 20.26
C ILE A 739 25.02 2.16 21.08
N PHE A 740 25.38 3.29 20.46
CA PHE A 740 25.32 4.62 21.07
C PHE A 740 23.91 5.20 20.94
N THR A 741 23.04 4.87 21.89
CA THR A 741 21.67 5.40 21.97
C THR A 741 21.19 5.47 23.42
N ASP A 742 20.24 6.36 23.69
CA ASP A 742 19.48 6.44 24.94
C ASP A 742 18.14 5.67 24.86
N ASP A 743 17.89 5.01 23.73
CA ASP A 743 16.70 4.19 23.54
C ASP A 743 16.63 3.01 24.52
N VAL A 744 15.41 2.73 24.97
CA VAL A 744 15.12 1.60 25.87
C VAL A 744 15.28 0.27 25.12
N SER A 745 15.97 -0.70 25.72
CA SER A 745 16.10 -2.05 25.16
C SER A 745 14.81 -2.86 25.28
N LEU A 746 14.65 -3.88 24.45
CA LEU A 746 13.50 -4.80 24.50
C LEU A 746 13.33 -5.43 25.89
N GLN A 747 14.43 -5.77 26.57
CA GLN A 747 14.39 -6.32 27.91
C GLN A 747 13.75 -5.34 28.91
N VAL A 748 14.24 -4.10 28.94
CA VAL A 748 13.71 -3.07 29.86
C VAL A 748 12.24 -2.74 29.53
N PHE A 749 11.90 -2.70 28.24
CA PHE A 749 10.51 -2.56 27.80
C PHE A 749 9.63 -3.69 28.32
N MET A 750 10.06 -4.94 28.20
CA MET A 750 9.32 -6.10 28.69
C MET A 750 9.22 -6.14 30.21
N GLU A 751 10.25 -5.74 30.95
CA GLU A 751 10.21 -5.64 32.41
C GLU A 751 9.18 -4.59 32.86
N HIS A 752 9.13 -3.44 32.19
CA HIS A 752 8.15 -2.40 32.49
C HIS A 752 6.72 -2.84 32.14
N LEU A 753 6.54 -3.46 30.96
CA LEU A 753 5.25 -4.04 30.56
C LEU A 753 4.75 -5.07 31.58
N LYS A 754 5.61 -5.99 32.04
CA LYS A 754 5.26 -6.99 33.06
C LYS A 754 4.80 -6.33 34.35
N ARG A 755 5.53 -5.33 34.86
CA ARG A 755 5.16 -4.59 36.08
C ARG A 755 3.79 -3.92 35.96
N LEU A 756 3.55 -3.22 34.85
CA LEU A 756 2.28 -2.53 34.61
C LEU A 756 1.12 -3.52 34.38
N ALA A 757 1.36 -4.64 33.71
CA ALA A 757 0.36 -5.66 33.48
C ALA A 757 -0.12 -6.31 34.79
N VAL A 758 0.79 -6.61 35.73
CA VAL A 758 0.41 -7.22 37.02
C VAL A 758 -0.08 -6.22 38.08
N GLY A 759 -0.07 -4.92 37.75
CA GLY A 759 -0.49 -3.85 38.65
C GLY A 759 0.50 -3.54 39.79
N ALA A 760 1.79 -3.84 39.61
CA ALA A 760 2.82 -3.47 40.59
C ALA A 760 3.05 -1.94 40.57
N GLN A 761 3.18 -1.32 41.76
CA GLN A 761 3.45 0.13 41.86
C GLN A 761 4.80 0.48 41.24
N THR A 762 4.82 1.52 40.40
CA THR A 762 6.05 2.16 39.93
C THR A 762 6.54 3.11 41.03
N ASN A 763 7.55 2.70 41.80
CA ASN A 763 8.31 3.63 42.62
C ASN A 763 9.22 4.51 41.77
#